data_AF-A0A970DZI4-F1
#
_entry.id   AF-A0A970DZI4-F1
#
_cell.length_a   1.000
_cell.length_b   1.000
_cell.length_c   1.000
_cell.angle_alpha   90.00
_cell.angle_beta   90.00
_cell.angle_gamma   90.00
#
_symmetry.space_group_name_H-M   'P 1'
#
loop_
_entity.id
_entity.type
_entity.pdbx_description
1 polymer ?
#
loop_
_entity_poly.entity_id
_entity_poly.type
_entity_poly.pdbx_seq_one_letter_code
_entity_poly.pdbx_strand_id
1 'polypeptide(L)'
;MFSFFRDGFYKDFVVLLILTILLGTVFSAGIAWALDAYFGDTLNEMIGEYGQYDIILHIQEDAKEAAFRELERIQEQQFPGARLSETISLAGQANFFFGLPEEFRTKETMTNLASYFAAVPGLTGHTIISDPSLLIRNVHGSVADVLAEKIEQIPGVRFTFPDVGNIIVLLEEPSLSRTVEAQVNQLIDEYQLVELRFPMGFEVDTQQVGAQAIQVLKETLPGRKYSNVTAAQYGEDLNAFLKTLVEMRDFLMSYASKVRITADPEAHLIIGEQIAIQADGAAPLKEGGLLTDENVVIEITAVSGGTAEGMIIRGEIAPSMESLKQTGYRVFSDGQIARPIGEVEVENERYRLAYAIDESLRLLEELEVLSVQAADAVDNADAVLNTFQEALLQLEVLQVQMRQLNEGIAGGGSASSEQLLMSLLINGLFQSLAQAAMQAGENSLDSLENLDVAAMRASLEQISSQIANVQSIDVQAIIRQIQYVRDTLPMLGDEEIGRSIRLINTYIAGQVIPGERIQILVEEGSVDEGQVEKLLREHLDNPYLNIYSTSVGVINPDARSEIIRLLTEVRAIIAGLLAVVFTSAIMILDHSTLFSTLKYLKRAGKEKVSRWKRLLDPVYILGGILGAVILGAVYSLSGAQIPYMSLSSITLIGLIIGILVACFAERFSPVNAKEVMAGQALGLSNVQIMREIVIPSSRPGLMNFLNRWKQQF
;
A
#
# COMPACT_ATOMS: atom_id res chain seq x y z
N MET A 1 -26.28 -69.06 23.18
CA MET A 1 -25.39 -67.87 23.11
C MET A 1 -24.14 -68.07 23.97
N PHE A 2 -24.25 -68.34 25.28
CA PHE A 2 -23.08 -68.60 26.14
C PHE A 2 -22.30 -69.90 25.86
N SER A 3 -22.92 -70.92 25.24
CA SER A 3 -22.20 -72.13 24.81
C SER A 3 -21.14 -71.85 23.74
N PHE A 4 -21.40 -70.88 22.85
CA PHE A 4 -20.51 -70.52 21.74
C PHE A 4 -19.20 -69.89 22.23
N PHE A 5 -19.26 -69.05 23.27
CA PHE A 5 -18.08 -68.43 23.87
C PHE A 5 -17.36 -69.36 24.87
N ARG A 6 -18.07 -70.32 25.46
CA ARG A 6 -17.51 -71.28 26.42
C ARG A 6 -16.58 -72.31 25.77
N ASP A 7 -16.77 -72.60 24.48
CA ASP A 7 -15.95 -73.55 23.71
C ASP A 7 -14.61 -72.94 23.22
N GLY A 8 -14.26 -71.71 23.62
CA GLY A 8 -12.93 -71.11 23.40
C GLY A 8 -12.83 -70.02 22.32
N PHE A 9 -13.90 -69.77 21.56
CA PHE A 9 -13.93 -68.75 20.50
C PHE A 9 -13.82 -67.30 21.01
N TYR A 10 -14.11 -67.06 22.29
CA TYR A 10 -13.92 -65.76 22.96
C TYR A 10 -12.50 -65.20 22.76
N LYS A 11 -11.46 -66.05 22.78
CA LYS A 11 -10.07 -65.60 22.60
C LYS A 11 -9.83 -65.04 21.20
N ASP A 12 -10.35 -65.71 20.18
CA ASP A 12 -10.23 -65.26 18.78
C ASP A 12 -11.01 -63.96 18.56
N PHE A 13 -12.18 -63.84 19.19
CA PHE A 13 -13.02 -62.66 19.11
C PHE A 13 -12.38 -61.43 19.79
N VAL A 14 -11.75 -61.59 20.95
CA VAL A 14 -11.01 -60.49 21.60
C VAL A 14 -9.80 -60.07 20.77
N VAL A 15 -9.07 -61.03 20.19
CA VAL A 15 -7.94 -60.73 19.29
C VAL A 15 -8.42 -59.94 18.07
N LEU A 16 -9.54 -60.34 17.47
CA LEU A 16 -10.15 -59.60 16.35
C LEU A 16 -10.52 -58.16 16.76
N LEU A 17 -11.11 -57.99 17.95
CA LEU A 17 -11.52 -56.67 18.46
C LEU A 17 -10.31 -55.75 18.69
N ILE A 18 -9.26 -56.24 19.36
CA ILE A 18 -8.03 -55.47 19.59
C ILE A 18 -7.37 -55.12 18.26
N LEU A 19 -7.24 -56.09 17.35
CA LEU A 19 -6.64 -55.89 16.05
C LEU A 19 -7.42 -54.87 15.21
N THR A 20 -8.76 -54.91 15.28
CA THR A 20 -9.64 -53.96 14.60
C THR A 20 -9.45 -52.54 15.13
N ILE A 21 -9.39 -52.38 16.46
CA ILE A 21 -9.15 -51.06 17.08
C ILE A 21 -7.78 -50.52 16.67
N LEU A 22 -6.74 -51.36 16.69
CA LEU A 22 -5.38 -50.96 16.32
C LEU A 22 -5.32 -50.56 14.85
N LEU A 23 -5.81 -51.40 13.93
CA LEU A 23 -5.86 -51.09 12.50
C LEU A 23 -6.70 -49.84 12.22
N GLY A 24 -7.86 -49.70 12.86
CA GLY A 24 -8.73 -48.53 12.68
C GLY A 24 -8.07 -47.25 13.17
N THR A 25 -7.34 -47.32 14.29
CA THR A 25 -6.59 -46.18 14.82
C THR A 25 -5.48 -45.79 13.87
N VAL A 26 -4.64 -46.74 13.46
CA VAL A 26 -3.53 -46.50 12.53
C VAL A 26 -4.01 -46.01 11.18
N PHE A 27 -5.10 -46.57 10.65
CA PHE A 27 -5.70 -46.17 9.39
C PHE A 27 -6.25 -44.73 9.45
N SER A 28 -7.04 -44.42 10.47
CA SER A 28 -7.69 -43.11 10.60
C SER A 28 -6.67 -42.01 10.90
N ALA A 29 -5.72 -42.28 11.81
CA ALA A 29 -4.66 -41.33 12.14
C ALA A 29 -3.66 -41.20 10.98
N GLY A 30 -3.29 -42.30 10.32
CA GLY A 30 -2.30 -42.31 9.24
C GLY A 30 -2.75 -41.54 7.99
N ILE A 31 -4.02 -41.68 7.58
CA ILE A 31 -4.56 -40.91 6.45
C ILE A 31 -4.73 -39.44 6.82
N ALA A 32 -5.21 -39.14 8.03
CA ALA A 32 -5.30 -37.77 8.50
C ALA A 32 -3.93 -37.07 8.54
N TRP A 33 -2.89 -37.80 8.96
CA TRP A 33 -1.50 -37.33 8.92
C TRP A 33 -0.98 -37.13 7.49
N ALA A 34 -1.27 -38.05 6.57
CA ALA A 34 -0.83 -37.93 5.18
C ALA A 34 -1.46 -36.70 4.47
N LEU A 35 -2.73 -36.41 4.74
CA LEU A 35 -3.40 -35.22 4.22
C LEU A 35 -2.81 -33.94 4.82
N ASP A 36 -2.49 -33.97 6.12
CA ASP A 36 -1.84 -32.85 6.79
C ASP A 36 -0.46 -32.54 6.22
N ALA A 37 0.36 -33.55 5.96
CA ALA A 37 1.67 -33.35 5.31
C ALA A 37 1.51 -32.70 3.92
N TYR A 38 0.54 -33.16 3.13
CA TYR A 38 0.29 -32.62 1.79
C TYR A 38 -0.14 -31.14 1.82
N PHE A 39 -1.05 -30.75 2.71
CA PHE A 39 -1.52 -29.36 2.80
C PHE A 39 -0.55 -28.45 3.56
N GLY A 40 0.09 -28.98 4.60
CA GLY A 40 1.06 -28.25 5.43
C GLY A 40 2.23 -27.73 4.59
N ASP A 41 2.82 -28.58 3.74
CA ASP A 41 3.95 -28.18 2.89
C ASP A 41 3.56 -27.04 1.92
N THR A 42 2.40 -27.14 1.26
CA THR A 42 1.93 -26.09 0.33
C THR A 42 1.64 -24.75 1.01
N LEU A 43 1.19 -24.76 2.27
CA LEU A 43 0.90 -23.55 3.03
C LEU A 43 2.15 -22.95 3.66
N ASN A 44 3.08 -23.79 4.11
CA ASN A 44 4.37 -23.36 4.63
C ASN A 44 5.17 -22.60 3.56
N GLU A 45 5.13 -23.05 2.30
CA GLU A 45 5.77 -22.33 1.18
C GLU A 45 5.17 -20.93 0.93
N MET A 46 3.87 -20.74 1.19
CA MET A 46 3.18 -19.47 0.91
C MET A 46 3.19 -18.50 2.09
N ILE A 47 3.09 -18.99 3.33
CA ILE A 47 2.79 -18.19 4.52
C ILE A 47 3.86 -18.39 5.63
N GLY A 48 4.87 -19.21 5.38
CA GLY A 48 5.91 -19.56 6.36
C GLY A 48 5.40 -20.52 7.43
N GLU A 49 6.31 -21.32 8.02
CA GLU A 49 5.97 -22.29 9.05
C GLU A 49 5.50 -21.59 10.34
N TYR A 50 4.48 -22.15 11.00
CA TYR A 50 3.87 -21.53 12.18
C TYR A 50 4.88 -21.35 13.33
N GLY A 51 4.92 -20.15 13.91
CA GLY A 51 5.84 -19.83 15.02
C GLY A 51 7.32 -19.81 14.64
N GLN A 52 7.67 -19.98 13.37
CA GLN A 52 9.04 -19.94 12.87
C GLN A 52 9.55 -18.51 12.60
N TYR A 53 8.63 -17.62 12.22
CA TYR A 53 8.94 -16.24 11.84
C TYR A 53 8.15 -15.25 12.69
N ASP A 54 8.72 -14.07 12.90
CA ASP A 54 8.18 -13.03 13.77
C ASP A 54 7.82 -11.75 13.01
N ILE A 55 8.50 -11.49 11.89
CA ILE A 55 8.30 -10.27 11.10
C ILE A 55 8.50 -10.53 9.61
N ILE A 56 7.67 -9.88 8.80
CA ILE A 56 7.84 -9.75 7.35
C ILE A 56 8.39 -8.36 7.07
N LEU A 57 9.48 -8.29 6.32
CA LEU A 57 10.08 -7.05 5.87
C LEU A 57 9.75 -6.82 4.39
N HIS A 58 9.12 -5.68 4.10
CA HIS A 58 8.72 -5.29 2.75
C HIS A 58 9.78 -4.38 2.15
N ILE A 59 10.45 -4.82 1.09
CA ILE A 59 11.65 -4.18 0.55
C ILE A 59 11.44 -3.89 -0.93
N GLN A 60 11.89 -2.72 -1.40
CA GLN A 60 11.88 -2.41 -2.84
C GLN A 60 12.74 -3.42 -3.62
N GLU A 61 12.23 -3.91 -4.75
CA GLU A 61 12.86 -5.00 -5.51
C GLU A 61 14.26 -4.64 -6.03
N ASP A 62 14.52 -3.37 -6.33
CA ASP A 62 15.82 -2.85 -6.76
C ASP A 62 16.89 -2.85 -5.66
N ALA A 63 16.48 -2.75 -4.38
CA ALA A 63 17.36 -2.79 -3.21
C ALA A 63 17.54 -4.20 -2.61
N LYS A 64 16.90 -5.22 -3.19
CA LYS A 64 16.82 -6.59 -2.66
C LYS A 64 18.18 -7.19 -2.27
N GLU A 65 19.19 -7.13 -3.13
CA GLU A 65 20.51 -7.73 -2.86
C GLU A 65 21.28 -7.00 -1.75
N ALA A 66 21.10 -5.68 -1.65
CA ALA A 66 21.71 -4.89 -0.59
C ALA A 66 21.02 -5.18 0.76
N ALA A 67 19.70 -5.25 0.75
CA ALA A 67 18.90 -5.61 1.90
C ALA A 67 19.22 -7.01 2.43
N PHE A 68 19.28 -8.02 1.56
CA PHE A 68 19.55 -9.39 1.98
C PHE A 68 20.88 -9.52 2.73
N ARG A 69 21.95 -8.88 2.23
CA ARG A 69 23.26 -8.85 2.90
C ARG A 69 23.20 -8.18 4.26
N GLU A 70 22.41 -7.12 4.39
CA GLU A 70 22.24 -6.44 5.68
C GLU A 70 21.41 -7.27 6.66
N LEU A 71 20.40 -8.00 6.19
CA LEU A 71 19.63 -8.95 7.00
C LEU A 71 20.48 -10.12 7.48
N GLU A 72 21.36 -10.66 6.64
CA GLU A 72 22.35 -11.67 7.05
C GLU A 72 23.30 -11.11 8.12
N ARG A 73 23.76 -9.86 7.96
CA ARG A 73 24.59 -9.20 8.97
C ARG A 73 23.86 -9.05 10.31
N ILE A 74 22.58 -8.66 10.29
CA ILE A 74 21.74 -8.56 11.50
C ILE A 74 21.55 -9.94 12.15
N GLN A 75 21.27 -10.97 11.35
CA GLN A 75 21.17 -12.36 11.80
C GLN A 75 22.46 -12.85 12.49
N GLU A 76 23.64 -12.56 11.92
CA GLU A 76 24.90 -13.04 12.48
C GLU A 76 25.35 -12.24 13.72
N GLN A 77 25.14 -10.93 13.73
CA GLN A 77 25.71 -10.04 14.75
C GLN A 77 24.76 -9.75 15.90
N GLN A 78 23.46 -9.61 15.64
CA GLN A 78 22.46 -9.19 16.64
C GLN A 78 21.61 -10.35 17.14
N PHE A 79 21.21 -11.26 16.24
CA PHE A 79 20.34 -12.39 16.58
C PHE A 79 20.92 -13.74 16.13
N PRO A 80 22.03 -14.22 16.74
CA PRO A 80 22.66 -15.47 16.34
C PRO A 80 21.65 -16.64 16.36
N GLY A 81 21.52 -17.34 15.23
CA GLY A 81 20.57 -18.43 15.06
C GLY A 81 19.17 -18.01 14.57
N ALA A 82 18.95 -16.73 14.29
CA ALA A 82 17.73 -16.28 13.62
C ALA A 82 17.58 -16.93 12.23
N ARG A 83 16.32 -17.08 11.80
CA ARG A 83 15.97 -17.66 10.50
C ARG A 83 15.62 -16.54 9.53
N LEU A 84 16.25 -16.55 8.36
CA LEU A 84 15.98 -15.64 7.25
C LEU A 84 15.52 -16.45 6.04
N SER A 85 14.41 -16.05 5.43
CA SER A 85 13.91 -16.68 4.20
C SER A 85 13.22 -15.65 3.30
N GLU A 86 13.35 -15.80 1.99
CA GLU A 86 12.62 -15.00 1.01
C GLU A 86 11.23 -15.58 0.77
N THR A 87 10.21 -14.73 0.62
CA THR A 87 8.84 -15.13 0.26
C THR A 87 8.36 -14.47 -1.04
N ILE A 88 7.09 -14.67 -1.38
CA ILE A 88 6.49 -14.24 -2.64
C ILE A 88 6.68 -12.72 -2.80
N SER A 89 7.36 -12.33 -3.88
CA SER A 89 7.51 -10.94 -4.28
C SER A 89 6.28 -10.50 -5.08
N LEU A 90 5.74 -9.31 -4.77
CA LEU A 90 4.51 -8.78 -5.37
C LEU A 90 4.75 -7.34 -5.82
N ALA A 91 4.37 -7.02 -7.06
CA ALA A 91 4.26 -5.64 -7.55
C ALA A 91 5.50 -4.75 -7.29
N GLY A 92 6.71 -5.26 -7.52
CA GLY A 92 7.94 -4.47 -7.31
C GLY A 92 8.45 -4.46 -5.87
N GLN A 93 7.87 -5.28 -4.97
CA GLN A 93 8.33 -5.46 -3.60
C GLN A 93 8.79 -6.90 -3.35
N ALA A 94 10.02 -7.04 -2.86
CA ALA A 94 10.57 -8.27 -2.32
C ALA A 94 10.23 -8.38 -0.83
N ASN A 95 9.81 -9.58 -0.41
CA ASN A 95 9.38 -9.84 0.96
C ASN A 95 10.33 -10.83 1.62
N PHE A 96 10.77 -10.54 2.85
CA PHE A 96 11.64 -11.41 3.63
C PHE A 96 11.00 -11.75 4.97
N PHE A 97 10.98 -13.04 5.30
CA PHE A 97 10.65 -13.52 6.62
C PHE A 97 11.88 -13.51 7.52
N PHE A 98 11.73 -12.94 8.72
CA PHE A 98 12.76 -12.97 9.75
C PHE A 98 12.17 -13.56 11.05
N GLY A 99 12.83 -14.60 11.57
CA GLY A 99 12.40 -15.34 12.75
C GLY A 99 13.45 -15.29 13.85
N LEU A 100 13.03 -14.87 15.05
CA LEU A 100 13.89 -14.78 16.21
C LEU A 100 14.01 -16.13 16.92
N PRO A 101 15.20 -16.49 17.44
CA PRO A 101 15.33 -17.59 18.38
C PRO A 101 14.53 -17.32 19.67
N GLU A 102 14.09 -18.37 20.35
CA GLU A 102 13.28 -18.22 21.58
C GLU A 102 13.97 -17.38 22.67
N GLU A 103 15.30 -17.43 22.75
CA GLU A 103 16.10 -16.64 23.70
C GLU A 103 15.95 -15.13 23.49
N PHE A 104 15.67 -14.70 22.25
CA PHE A 104 15.49 -13.30 21.87
C PHE A 104 14.02 -12.89 21.76
N ARG A 105 13.06 -13.80 21.95
CA ARG A 105 11.62 -13.48 22.00
C ARG A 105 11.22 -12.91 23.36
N THR A 106 11.85 -11.80 23.73
CA THR A 106 11.55 -11.06 24.96
C THR A 106 10.69 -9.84 24.67
N LYS A 107 9.97 -9.33 25.69
CA LYS A 107 9.15 -8.12 25.57
C LYS A 107 9.97 -6.93 25.07
N GLU A 108 11.19 -6.76 25.57
CA GLU A 108 12.09 -5.66 25.18
C GLU A 108 12.49 -5.75 23.70
N THR A 109 12.89 -6.94 23.24
CA THR A 109 13.27 -7.15 21.84
C THR A 109 12.09 -6.98 20.90
N MET A 110 10.93 -7.54 21.25
CA MET A 110 9.72 -7.46 20.42
C MET A 110 9.18 -6.03 20.32
N THR A 111 9.22 -5.26 21.41
CA THR A 111 8.80 -3.85 21.41
C THR A 111 9.67 -3.00 20.48
N ASN A 112 10.97 -3.31 20.38
CA ASN A 112 11.91 -2.57 19.55
C ASN A 112 12.19 -3.26 18.21
N LEU A 113 11.39 -4.26 17.81
CA LEU A 113 11.74 -5.16 16.71
C LEU A 113 11.98 -4.42 15.40
N ALA A 114 11.09 -3.49 15.05
CA ALA A 114 11.19 -2.68 13.84
C ALA A 114 12.47 -1.82 13.81
N SER A 115 12.93 -1.34 14.97
CA SER A 115 14.11 -0.46 15.06
C SER A 115 15.40 -1.17 14.65
N TYR A 116 15.51 -2.48 14.88
CA TYR A 116 16.69 -3.26 14.45
C TYR A 116 16.84 -3.32 12.92
N PHE A 117 15.73 -3.18 12.19
CA PHE A 117 15.71 -3.24 10.72
C PHE A 117 15.68 -1.86 10.05
N ALA A 118 15.65 -0.77 10.81
CA ALA A 118 15.53 0.58 10.25
C ALA A 118 16.68 0.97 9.30
N ALA A 119 17.84 0.33 9.42
CA ALA A 119 19.00 0.55 8.55
C ALA A 119 19.00 -0.30 7.26
N VAL A 120 18.01 -1.19 7.09
CA VAL A 120 17.93 -2.08 5.92
C VAL A 120 17.63 -1.26 4.66
N PRO A 121 18.50 -1.31 3.62
CA PRO A 121 18.28 -0.57 2.38
C PRO A 121 16.95 -0.94 1.70
N GLY A 122 16.20 0.07 1.27
CA GLY A 122 14.93 -0.14 0.54
C GLY A 122 13.78 -0.67 1.38
N LEU A 123 13.88 -0.69 2.71
CA LEU A 123 12.77 -1.04 3.59
C LEU A 123 11.62 -0.02 3.41
N THR A 124 10.46 -0.52 3.01
CA THR A 124 9.23 0.26 2.83
C THR A 124 8.28 0.14 4.01
N GLY A 125 8.37 -0.97 4.76
CA GLY A 125 7.56 -1.23 5.93
C GLY A 125 7.75 -2.66 6.43
N HIS A 126 7.02 -2.99 7.49
CA HIS A 126 7.05 -4.32 8.10
C HIS A 126 5.65 -4.78 8.50
N THR A 127 5.50 -6.10 8.65
CA THR A 127 4.31 -6.72 9.22
C THR A 127 4.75 -7.71 10.31
N ILE A 128 4.28 -7.53 11.54
CA ILE A 128 4.53 -8.49 12.63
C ILE A 128 3.64 -9.72 12.42
N ILE A 129 4.22 -10.92 12.50
CA ILE A 129 3.55 -12.21 12.30
C ILE A 129 3.90 -13.24 13.40
N SER A 130 4.38 -12.77 14.55
CA SER A 130 4.73 -13.64 15.68
C SER A 130 3.56 -14.52 16.10
N ASP A 131 3.79 -15.83 16.13
CA ASP A 131 2.82 -16.81 16.61
C ASP A 131 3.27 -17.48 17.92
N PRO A 132 2.33 -17.96 18.76
CA PRO A 132 0.88 -17.68 18.73
C PRO A 132 0.59 -16.28 19.26
N SER A 133 -0.19 -15.47 18.54
CA SER A 133 -0.56 -14.13 19.02
C SER A 133 -2.02 -13.74 18.75
N LEU A 134 -2.45 -12.67 19.44
CA LEU A 134 -3.71 -11.98 19.21
C LEU A 134 -3.42 -10.50 18.93
N LEU A 135 -4.00 -9.96 17.86
CA LEU A 135 -3.82 -8.57 17.45
C LEU A 135 -5.02 -7.72 17.88
N ILE A 136 -4.75 -6.67 18.65
CA ILE A 136 -5.72 -5.63 19.01
C ILE A 136 -5.39 -4.39 18.19
N ARG A 137 -6.28 -4.03 17.27
CA ARG A 137 -6.08 -2.91 16.35
C ARG A 137 -6.63 -1.61 16.90
N ASN A 138 -6.04 -0.50 16.45
CA ASN A 138 -6.50 0.86 16.74
C ASN A 138 -6.67 1.14 18.23
N VAL A 139 -5.72 0.67 19.03
CA VAL A 139 -5.72 0.92 20.47
C VAL A 139 -5.46 2.40 20.73
N HIS A 140 -6.39 3.06 21.42
CA HIS A 140 -6.22 4.46 21.76
C HIS A 140 -5.04 4.64 22.73
N GLY A 141 -4.13 5.59 22.43
CA GLY A 141 -2.88 5.75 23.17
C GLY A 141 -3.05 5.99 24.67
N SER A 142 -4.16 6.60 25.10
CA SER A 142 -4.44 6.85 26.52
C SER A 142 -4.69 5.60 27.36
N VAL A 143 -5.09 4.48 26.73
CA VAL A 143 -5.38 3.22 27.42
C VAL A 143 -4.39 2.12 27.07
N ALA A 144 -3.48 2.35 26.12
CA ALA A 144 -2.59 1.32 25.60
C ALA A 144 -1.76 0.65 26.71
N ASP A 145 -1.10 1.43 27.56
CA ASP A 145 -0.26 0.90 28.64
C ASP A 145 -1.08 0.17 29.72
N VAL A 146 -2.25 0.73 30.07
CA VAL A 146 -3.15 0.14 31.08
C VAL A 146 -3.75 -1.16 30.58
N LEU A 147 -4.16 -1.22 29.31
CA LEU A 147 -4.65 -2.43 28.68
C LEU A 147 -3.54 -3.48 28.60
N ALA A 148 -2.34 -3.10 28.16
CA ALA A 148 -1.18 -4.00 28.12
C ALA A 148 -0.91 -4.65 29.48
N GLU A 149 -0.85 -3.86 30.56
CA GLU A 149 -0.62 -4.36 31.92
C GLU A 149 -1.73 -5.32 32.39
N LYS A 150 -3.00 -4.98 32.13
CA LYS A 150 -4.14 -5.83 32.51
C LYS A 150 -4.19 -7.13 31.68
N ILE A 151 -3.87 -7.06 30.39
CA ILE A 151 -3.85 -8.24 29.51
C ILE A 151 -2.74 -9.20 29.91
N GLU A 152 -1.57 -8.71 30.33
CA GLU A 152 -0.46 -9.55 30.80
C GLU A 152 -0.80 -10.34 32.08
N GLN A 153 -1.84 -9.94 32.83
CA GLN A 153 -2.31 -10.68 34.01
C GLN A 153 -3.24 -11.85 33.65
N ILE A 154 -3.66 -11.96 32.38
CA ILE A 154 -4.54 -13.03 31.91
C ILE A 154 -3.75 -14.35 31.83
N PRO A 155 -4.24 -15.45 32.44
CA PRO A 155 -3.60 -16.76 32.31
C PRO A 155 -3.49 -17.21 30.85
N GLY A 156 -2.28 -17.57 30.42
CA GLY A 156 -1.99 -17.99 29.04
C GLY A 156 -1.41 -16.90 28.14
N VAL A 157 -1.27 -15.66 28.64
CA VAL A 157 -0.53 -14.59 27.98
C VAL A 157 0.92 -14.61 28.44
N ARG A 158 1.86 -14.58 27.49
CA ARG A 158 3.30 -14.52 27.78
C ARG A 158 3.75 -13.08 28.07
N PHE A 159 3.45 -12.17 27.14
CA PHE A 159 3.62 -10.72 27.28
C PHE A 159 2.88 -10.00 26.14
N THR A 160 2.75 -8.69 26.26
CA THR A 160 2.23 -7.80 25.23
C THR A 160 3.30 -6.83 24.75
N PHE A 161 3.18 -6.37 23.50
CA PHE A 161 4.04 -5.31 22.97
C PHE A 161 3.27 -4.43 21.98
N PRO A 162 3.59 -3.13 21.89
CA PRO A 162 2.94 -2.21 20.97
C PRO A 162 3.51 -2.34 19.54
N ASP A 163 2.66 -2.14 18.54
CA ASP A 163 3.04 -2.01 17.12
C ASP A 163 2.13 -0.97 16.44
N VAL A 164 2.64 0.24 16.23
CA VAL A 164 1.99 1.35 15.49
C VAL A 164 0.47 1.50 15.77
N GLY A 165 0.12 1.84 17.01
CA GLY A 165 -1.27 2.00 17.43
C GLY A 165 -2.04 0.69 17.60
N ASN A 166 -1.36 -0.46 17.54
CA ASN A 166 -1.89 -1.77 17.85
C ASN A 166 -1.18 -2.35 19.09
N ILE A 167 -1.81 -3.32 19.73
CA ILE A 167 -1.19 -4.16 20.76
C ILE A 167 -1.18 -5.58 20.25
N ILE A 168 -0.02 -6.22 20.29
CA ILE A 168 0.16 -7.62 19.97
C ILE A 168 0.32 -8.37 21.29
N VAL A 169 -0.55 -9.37 21.48
CA VAL A 169 -0.59 -10.21 22.68
C VAL A 169 0.01 -11.56 22.33
N LEU A 170 1.21 -11.86 22.82
CA LEU A 170 1.86 -13.13 22.57
C LEU A 170 1.37 -14.17 23.59
N LEU A 171 0.95 -15.34 23.11
CA LEU A 171 0.36 -16.40 23.92
C LEU A 171 1.40 -17.45 24.32
N GLU A 172 1.13 -18.18 25.39
CA GLU A 172 1.94 -19.34 25.78
C GLU A 172 1.71 -20.52 24.82
N GLU A 173 0.44 -20.77 24.49
CA GLU A 173 0.01 -21.86 23.61
C GLU A 173 -1.09 -21.41 22.64
N PRO A 174 -1.12 -21.97 21.41
CA PRO A 174 -2.20 -21.70 20.44
C PRO A 174 -3.59 -22.14 20.93
N SER A 175 -3.65 -23.12 21.83
CA SER A 175 -4.88 -23.70 22.39
C SER A 175 -5.67 -22.70 23.24
N LEU A 176 -4.99 -21.70 23.81
CA LEU A 176 -5.54 -20.72 24.74
C LEU A 176 -6.12 -19.47 24.06
N SER A 177 -5.94 -19.31 22.74
CA SER A 177 -6.32 -18.12 21.98
C SER A 177 -7.77 -17.70 22.20
N ARG A 178 -8.74 -18.62 22.08
CA ARG A 178 -10.18 -18.33 22.29
C ARG A 178 -10.50 -17.87 23.71
N THR A 179 -9.86 -18.48 24.70
CA THR A 179 -10.08 -18.15 26.11
C THR A 179 -9.54 -16.76 26.41
N VAL A 180 -8.33 -16.47 25.90
CA VAL A 180 -7.69 -15.16 26.05
C VAL A 180 -8.47 -14.10 25.27
N GLU A 181 -8.84 -14.36 24.02
CA GLU A 181 -9.64 -13.47 23.17
C GLU A 181 -10.95 -13.05 23.86
N ALA A 182 -11.69 -13.99 24.46
CA ALA A 182 -12.91 -13.68 25.19
C ALA A 182 -12.65 -12.77 26.41
N GLN A 183 -11.57 -13.01 27.15
CA GLN A 183 -11.20 -12.20 28.30
C GLN A 183 -10.68 -10.81 27.90
N VAL A 184 -9.91 -10.72 26.81
CA VAL A 184 -9.42 -9.45 26.27
C VAL A 184 -10.58 -8.63 25.70
N ASN A 185 -11.55 -9.25 25.01
CA ASN A 185 -12.76 -8.56 24.55
C ASN A 185 -13.55 -7.98 25.72
N GLN A 186 -13.77 -8.79 26.77
CA GLN A 186 -14.45 -8.33 27.98
C GLN A 186 -13.71 -7.15 28.63
N LEU A 187 -12.38 -7.16 28.62
CA LEU A 187 -11.56 -6.07 29.14
C LEU A 187 -11.65 -4.81 28.27
N ILE A 188 -11.63 -4.94 26.95
CA ILE A 188 -11.78 -3.79 26.03
C ILE A 188 -13.16 -3.16 26.20
N ASP A 189 -14.21 -3.96 26.36
CA ASP A 189 -15.59 -3.51 26.56
C ASP A 189 -15.79 -2.69 27.87
N GLU A 190 -14.85 -2.75 28.82
CA GLU A 190 -14.86 -1.89 30.02
C GLU A 190 -14.51 -0.43 29.70
N TYR A 191 -13.96 -0.17 28.52
CA TYR A 191 -13.49 1.14 28.09
C TYR A 191 -14.19 1.59 26.81
N GLN A 192 -14.64 2.84 26.81
CA GLN A 192 -15.31 3.44 25.66
C GLN A 192 -14.80 4.86 25.46
N LEU A 193 -14.61 5.24 24.21
CA LEU A 193 -14.26 6.60 23.85
C LEU A 193 -15.51 7.36 23.38
N VAL A 194 -15.76 8.51 24.00
CA VAL A 194 -16.83 9.42 23.60
C VAL A 194 -16.18 10.66 22.99
N GLU A 195 -16.37 10.84 21.69
CA GLU A 195 -15.85 11.98 20.94
C GLU A 195 -16.91 13.06 20.78
N LEU A 196 -16.66 14.23 21.34
CA LEU A 196 -17.40 15.46 21.11
C LEU A 196 -16.76 16.19 19.93
N ARG A 197 -17.48 16.33 18.82
CA ARG A 197 -16.99 17.00 17.62
C ARG A 197 -17.69 18.33 17.42
N PHE A 198 -16.89 19.39 17.30
CA PHE A 198 -17.37 20.74 17.05
C PHE A 198 -17.30 21.05 15.55
N PRO A 199 -18.27 21.83 15.04
CA PRO A 199 -18.18 22.35 13.68
C PRO A 199 -16.99 23.31 13.55
N MET A 200 -16.47 23.41 12.34
CA MET A 200 -15.38 24.31 11.98
C MET A 200 -15.72 25.78 12.28
N GLY A 201 -14.72 26.55 12.74
CA GLY A 201 -14.86 27.96 13.13
C GLY A 201 -15.20 28.20 14.60
N PHE A 202 -15.43 27.14 15.38
CA PHE A 202 -15.54 27.21 16.83
C PHE A 202 -14.20 26.81 17.44
N GLU A 203 -13.46 27.80 17.94
CA GLU A 203 -12.28 27.58 18.77
C GLU A 203 -12.77 27.33 20.20
N VAL A 204 -12.44 26.16 20.74
CA VAL A 204 -12.92 25.69 22.04
C VAL A 204 -11.71 25.39 22.90
N ASP A 205 -11.73 25.87 24.14
CA ASP A 205 -10.77 25.35 25.12
C ASP A 205 -11.14 23.89 25.44
N THR A 206 -10.47 22.97 24.75
CA THR A 206 -10.68 21.52 24.85
C THR A 206 -10.48 20.99 26.27
N GLN A 207 -9.69 21.68 27.10
CA GLN A 207 -9.49 21.32 28.50
C GLN A 207 -10.67 21.79 29.34
N GLN A 208 -11.08 23.06 29.20
CA GLN A 208 -12.19 23.63 29.96
C GLN A 208 -13.52 22.97 29.61
N VAL A 209 -13.84 22.85 28.32
CA VAL A 209 -15.09 22.23 27.86
C VAL A 209 -15.09 20.73 28.10
N GLY A 210 -13.93 20.06 28.00
CA GLY A 210 -13.79 18.68 28.40
C GLY A 210 -14.08 18.47 29.90
N ALA A 211 -13.58 19.36 30.76
CA ALA A 211 -13.85 19.31 32.21
C ALA A 211 -15.34 19.52 32.53
N GLN A 212 -16.00 20.46 31.85
CA GLN A 212 -17.44 20.70 31.99
C GLN A 212 -18.26 19.47 31.54
N ALA A 213 -17.94 18.90 30.38
CA ALA A 213 -18.60 17.69 29.89
C ALA A 213 -18.43 16.52 30.85
N ILE A 214 -17.23 16.32 31.40
CA ILE A 214 -16.96 15.30 32.42
C ILE A 214 -17.79 15.53 33.68
N GLN A 215 -17.95 16.77 34.13
CA GLN A 215 -18.75 17.09 35.31
C GLN A 215 -20.24 16.73 35.10
N VAL A 216 -20.80 17.11 33.95
CA VAL A 216 -22.18 16.79 33.57
C VAL A 216 -22.41 15.28 33.50
N LEU A 217 -21.46 14.54 32.92
CA LEU A 217 -21.49 13.08 32.86
C LEU A 217 -21.45 12.44 34.25
N LYS A 218 -20.59 12.94 35.16
CA LYS A 218 -20.50 12.44 36.55
C LYS A 218 -21.78 12.66 37.35
N GLU A 219 -22.44 13.80 37.16
CA GLU A 219 -23.68 14.15 37.88
C GLU A 219 -24.87 13.32 37.41
N THR A 220 -24.96 13.05 36.10
CA THR A 220 -26.13 12.40 35.50
C THR A 220 -25.97 10.88 35.38
N LEU A 221 -24.75 10.38 35.22
CA LEU A 221 -24.42 8.97 35.02
C LEU A 221 -23.39 8.48 36.06
N PRO A 222 -23.77 8.41 37.36
CA PRO A 222 -22.86 7.96 38.40
C PRO A 222 -22.51 6.47 38.26
N GLY A 223 -21.32 6.08 38.69
CA GLY A 223 -20.84 4.70 38.69
C GLY A 223 -19.81 4.36 37.59
N ARG A 224 -19.36 5.35 36.82
CA ARG A 224 -18.30 5.23 35.82
C ARG A 224 -17.21 6.28 36.08
N LYS A 225 -16.00 6.04 35.60
CA LYS A 225 -14.93 7.06 35.60
C LYS A 225 -14.85 7.72 34.23
N TYR A 226 -14.60 9.03 34.26
CA TYR A 226 -14.51 9.86 33.06
C TYR A 226 -13.21 10.65 33.11
N SER A 227 -12.40 10.54 32.07
CA SER A 227 -11.13 11.25 31.93
C SER A 227 -11.03 11.92 30.55
N ASN A 228 -10.47 13.13 30.51
CA ASN A 228 -10.24 13.83 29.24
C ASN A 228 -8.94 13.29 28.64
N VAL A 229 -9.04 12.63 27.49
CA VAL A 229 -7.90 12.04 26.78
C VAL A 229 -7.64 12.72 25.44
N THR A 230 -8.20 13.92 25.25
CA THR A 230 -8.00 14.74 24.05
C THR A 230 -6.51 15.00 23.83
N ALA A 231 -6.00 14.60 22.66
CA ALA A 231 -4.63 14.91 22.28
C ALA A 231 -4.48 16.43 22.08
N ALA A 232 -3.63 17.07 22.89
CA ALA A 232 -3.32 18.50 22.77
C ALA A 232 -2.81 18.88 21.36
N GLN A 233 -2.13 17.94 20.72
CA GLN A 233 -1.50 18.12 19.40
C GLN A 233 -2.52 18.21 18.26
N TYR A 234 -3.73 17.66 18.41
CA TYR A 234 -4.73 17.68 17.33
C TYR A 234 -5.20 19.09 16.98
N GLY A 235 -5.41 19.95 17.98
CA GLY A 235 -5.78 21.35 17.76
C GLY A 235 -4.65 22.14 17.09
N GLU A 236 -3.40 21.88 17.49
CA GLU A 236 -2.22 22.49 16.88
C GLU A 236 -2.04 22.06 15.42
N ASP A 237 -2.20 20.75 15.13
CA ASP A 237 -2.12 20.19 13.77
C ASP A 237 -3.23 20.74 12.88
N LEU A 238 -4.47 20.85 13.39
CA LEU A 238 -5.58 21.46 12.67
C LEU A 238 -5.29 22.94 12.37
N ASN A 239 -4.79 23.70 13.33
CA ASN A 239 -4.42 25.10 13.13
C ASN A 239 -3.27 25.26 12.12
N ALA A 240 -2.25 24.41 12.20
CA ALA A 240 -1.13 24.38 11.24
C ALA A 240 -1.63 24.03 9.83
N PHE A 241 -2.56 23.07 9.71
CA PHE A 241 -3.17 22.71 8.46
C PHE A 241 -4.03 23.84 7.88
N LEU A 242 -4.88 24.47 8.68
CA LEU A 242 -5.68 25.63 8.26
C LEU A 242 -4.81 26.80 7.83
N LYS A 243 -3.74 27.07 8.57
CA LYS A 243 -2.73 28.06 8.18
C LYS A 243 -2.12 27.70 6.83
N THR A 244 -1.74 26.44 6.63
CA THR A 244 -1.20 25.96 5.35
C THR A 244 -2.20 26.14 4.21
N LEU A 245 -3.48 25.84 4.44
CA LEU A 245 -4.53 26.08 3.44
C LEU A 245 -4.71 27.57 3.10
N VAL A 246 -4.65 28.46 4.10
CA VAL A 246 -4.70 29.92 3.88
C VAL A 246 -3.48 30.40 3.09
N GLU A 247 -2.28 29.96 3.45
CA GLU A 247 -1.05 30.29 2.72
C GLU A 247 -1.08 29.77 1.28
N MET A 248 -1.59 28.54 1.07
CA MET A 248 -1.78 27.97 -0.27
C MET A 248 -2.81 28.76 -1.08
N ARG A 249 -3.93 29.18 -0.46
CA ARG A 249 -4.93 30.02 -1.13
C ARG A 249 -4.34 31.35 -1.56
N ASP A 250 -3.63 32.03 -0.66
CA ASP A 250 -3.06 33.35 -0.91
C ASP A 250 -1.94 33.27 -1.96
N PHE A 251 -1.14 32.20 -1.92
CA PHE A 251 -0.19 31.86 -2.98
C PHE A 251 -0.92 31.71 -4.32
N LEU A 252 -1.93 30.84 -4.42
CA LEU A 252 -2.69 30.65 -5.67
C LEU A 252 -3.37 31.93 -6.17
N MET A 253 -3.91 32.77 -5.27
CA MET A 253 -4.48 34.07 -5.63
C MET A 253 -3.44 35.03 -6.23
N SER A 254 -2.19 35.00 -5.75
CA SER A 254 -1.12 35.84 -6.30
C SER A 254 -0.75 35.49 -7.74
N TYR A 255 -1.00 34.24 -8.16
CA TYR A 255 -0.79 33.74 -9.52
C TYR A 255 -2.05 33.78 -10.38
N ALA A 256 -3.24 33.98 -9.81
CA ALA A 256 -4.49 34.05 -10.56
C ALA A 256 -4.53 35.30 -11.45
N SER A 257 -5.20 35.20 -12.61
CA SER A 257 -5.48 36.37 -13.44
C SER A 257 -6.36 37.37 -12.68
N LYS A 258 -5.97 38.65 -12.68
CA LYS A 258 -6.71 39.72 -12.00
C LYS A 258 -7.86 40.15 -12.90
N VAL A 259 -9.09 39.96 -12.43
CA VAL A 259 -10.28 40.41 -13.16
C VAL A 259 -10.86 41.65 -12.48
N ARG A 260 -11.01 42.73 -13.25
CA ARG A 260 -11.72 43.94 -12.86
C ARG A 260 -12.94 44.14 -13.74
N ILE A 261 -14.03 44.57 -13.14
CA ILE A 261 -15.33 44.68 -13.79
C ILE A 261 -15.85 46.08 -13.51
N THR A 262 -16.07 46.85 -14.57
CA THR A 262 -16.66 48.20 -14.49
C THR A 262 -18.11 48.09 -14.91
N ALA A 263 -19.04 48.27 -13.96
CA ALA A 263 -20.46 48.10 -14.20
C ALA A 263 -21.02 49.26 -15.04
N ASP A 264 -21.97 48.94 -15.92
CA ASP A 264 -22.79 49.97 -16.58
C ASP A 264 -23.66 50.73 -15.57
N PRO A 265 -24.05 51.99 -15.81
CA PRO A 265 -24.81 52.82 -14.86
C PRO A 265 -26.14 52.21 -14.36
N GLU A 266 -26.71 51.24 -15.09
CA GLU A 266 -27.95 50.55 -14.74
C GLU A 266 -27.74 49.12 -14.19
N ALA A 267 -26.49 48.63 -14.16
CA ALA A 267 -26.14 47.29 -13.71
C ALA A 267 -25.75 47.27 -12.22
N HIS A 268 -26.38 46.37 -11.46
CA HIS A 268 -26.05 46.15 -10.05
C HIS A 268 -25.31 44.82 -9.92
N LEU A 269 -24.07 44.85 -9.45
CA LEU A 269 -23.22 43.67 -9.25
C LEU A 269 -23.39 43.12 -7.82
N ILE A 270 -23.39 41.78 -7.69
CA ILE A 270 -23.56 41.08 -6.40
C ILE A 270 -22.43 40.05 -6.27
N ILE A 271 -21.87 39.91 -5.05
CA ILE A 271 -20.87 38.88 -4.75
C ILE A 271 -21.46 37.48 -5.01
N GLY A 272 -20.70 36.61 -5.66
CA GLY A 272 -21.11 35.26 -6.07
C GLY A 272 -21.88 35.20 -7.39
N GLU A 273 -22.17 36.33 -8.02
CA GLU A 273 -22.74 36.37 -9.37
C GLU A 273 -21.73 35.91 -10.42
N GLN A 274 -22.20 35.24 -11.48
CA GLN A 274 -21.36 34.73 -12.57
C GLN A 274 -21.47 35.58 -13.83
N ILE A 275 -20.32 35.79 -14.47
CA ILE A 275 -20.14 36.63 -15.64
C ILE A 275 -19.36 35.85 -16.69
N ALA A 276 -19.82 35.88 -17.93
CA ALA A 276 -19.16 35.25 -19.06
C ALA A 276 -18.45 36.30 -19.92
N ILE A 277 -17.24 35.93 -20.37
CA ILE A 277 -16.51 36.62 -21.44
C ILE A 277 -16.12 35.61 -22.52
N GLN A 278 -15.71 36.12 -23.69
CA GLN A 278 -15.32 35.30 -24.83
C GLN A 278 -13.88 34.79 -24.65
N ALA A 279 -13.68 33.47 -24.74
CA ALA A 279 -12.32 32.89 -24.77
C ALA A 279 -11.71 32.96 -26.17
N ASP A 280 -10.44 32.58 -26.28
CA ASP A 280 -9.75 32.50 -27.57
C ASP A 280 -10.44 31.49 -28.51
N GLY A 281 -10.72 31.89 -29.75
CA GLY A 281 -11.38 31.05 -30.75
C GLY A 281 -12.88 30.78 -30.55
N ALA A 282 -13.50 31.22 -29.45
CA ALA A 282 -14.92 31.01 -29.17
C ALA A 282 -15.83 31.93 -30.02
N ALA A 283 -17.06 31.50 -30.29
CA ALA A 283 -18.07 32.36 -30.95
C ALA A 283 -18.46 33.54 -30.04
N PRO A 284 -18.76 34.74 -30.59
CA PRO A 284 -19.15 35.89 -29.79
C PRO A 284 -20.42 35.58 -28.97
N LEU A 285 -20.37 35.91 -27.67
CA LEU A 285 -21.49 35.73 -26.75
C LEU A 285 -22.71 36.53 -27.24
N LYS A 286 -23.90 35.91 -27.18
CA LYS A 286 -25.16 36.54 -27.54
C LYS A 286 -26.15 36.40 -26.39
N GLU A 287 -26.89 37.46 -26.12
CA GLU A 287 -28.00 37.46 -25.18
C GLU A 287 -29.05 36.41 -25.59
N GLY A 288 -29.47 35.58 -24.63
CA GLY A 288 -30.35 34.43 -24.84
C GLY A 288 -29.64 33.16 -25.37
N GLY A 289 -28.32 33.21 -25.55
CA GLY A 289 -27.50 32.03 -25.88
C GLY A 289 -27.21 31.15 -24.67
N LEU A 290 -26.73 29.93 -24.93
CA LEU A 290 -26.25 29.01 -23.89
C LEU A 290 -24.73 29.10 -23.76
N LEU A 291 -24.25 28.94 -22.52
CA LEU A 291 -22.83 28.84 -22.24
C LEU A 291 -22.23 27.56 -22.83
N THR A 292 -21.10 27.68 -23.53
CA THR A 292 -20.30 26.54 -24.03
C THR A 292 -19.07 26.32 -23.14
N ASP A 293 -18.45 25.15 -23.27
CA ASP A 293 -17.24 24.79 -22.52
C ASP A 293 -16.02 25.65 -22.90
N GLU A 294 -16.09 26.30 -24.06
CA GLU A 294 -15.08 27.23 -24.58
C GLU A 294 -15.24 28.65 -24.03
N ASN A 295 -16.21 28.96 -23.17
CA ASN A 295 -16.39 30.30 -22.62
C ASN A 295 -15.68 30.43 -21.26
N VAL A 296 -15.15 31.63 -20.99
CA VAL A 296 -14.57 31.94 -19.69
C VAL A 296 -15.66 32.42 -18.75
N VAL A 297 -15.75 31.82 -17.57
CA VAL A 297 -16.70 32.20 -16.52
C VAL A 297 -15.94 32.77 -15.33
N ILE A 298 -16.41 33.93 -14.89
CA ILE A 298 -15.86 34.73 -13.81
C ILE A 298 -16.90 34.82 -12.71
N GLU A 299 -16.52 34.48 -11.49
CA GLU A 299 -17.33 34.67 -10.30
C GLU A 299 -16.91 35.97 -9.59
N ILE A 300 -17.88 36.82 -9.24
CA ILE A 300 -17.61 38.09 -8.54
C ILE A 300 -17.21 37.79 -7.08
N THR A 301 -16.02 38.21 -6.69
CA THR A 301 -15.47 37.99 -5.34
C THR A 301 -15.63 39.19 -4.43
N ALA A 302 -15.57 40.42 -4.98
CA ALA A 302 -15.75 41.66 -4.21
C ALA A 302 -16.42 42.74 -5.06
N VAL A 303 -17.21 43.61 -4.42
CA VAL A 303 -17.89 44.75 -5.08
C VAL A 303 -17.58 46.02 -4.30
N SER A 304 -17.11 47.06 -5.00
CA SER A 304 -16.80 48.37 -4.43
C SER A 304 -17.41 49.48 -5.29
N GLY A 305 -18.61 49.91 -4.95
CA GLY A 305 -19.33 50.93 -5.72
C GLY A 305 -19.68 50.44 -7.12
N GLY A 306 -19.18 51.15 -8.15
CA GLY A 306 -19.39 50.80 -9.57
C GLY A 306 -18.36 49.83 -10.15
N THR A 307 -17.38 49.39 -9.36
CA THR A 307 -16.37 48.41 -9.77
C THR A 307 -16.48 47.13 -8.96
N ALA A 308 -16.11 46.01 -9.57
CA ALA A 308 -16.03 44.71 -8.90
C ALA A 308 -14.75 43.97 -9.29
N GLU A 309 -14.34 43.07 -8.41
CA GLU A 309 -13.26 42.11 -8.64
C GLU A 309 -13.86 40.73 -8.84
N GLY A 310 -13.24 39.93 -9.69
CA GLY A 310 -13.69 38.59 -10.00
C GLY A 310 -12.55 37.58 -10.07
N MET A 311 -12.93 36.32 -10.07
CA MET A 311 -12.03 35.19 -10.23
C MET A 311 -12.54 34.28 -11.34
N ILE A 312 -11.65 33.87 -12.24
CA ILE A 312 -11.98 32.90 -13.29
C ILE A 312 -12.17 31.54 -12.63
N ILE A 313 -13.35 30.94 -12.82
CA ILE A 313 -13.69 29.62 -12.27
C ILE A 313 -13.78 28.54 -13.37
N ARG A 314 -13.79 28.96 -14.64
CA ARG A 314 -13.90 28.09 -15.81
C ARG A 314 -13.33 28.77 -17.04
N GLY A 315 -12.65 28.00 -17.89
CA GLY A 315 -12.07 28.47 -19.13
C GLY A 315 -10.73 29.18 -18.93
N GLU A 316 -10.02 29.37 -20.04
CA GLU A 316 -8.71 30.03 -20.07
C GLU A 316 -8.77 31.25 -20.97
N ILE A 317 -7.98 32.26 -20.63
CA ILE A 317 -7.89 33.48 -21.41
C ILE A 317 -6.71 33.39 -22.37
N ALA A 318 -6.91 33.93 -23.58
CA ALA A 318 -5.86 34.02 -24.59
C ALA A 318 -4.59 34.68 -24.00
N PRO A 319 -3.39 34.12 -24.25
CA PRO A 319 -2.15 34.75 -23.87
C PRO A 319 -2.05 36.12 -24.54
N SER A 320 -2.18 37.20 -23.76
CA SER A 320 -2.15 38.57 -24.24
C SER A 320 -1.22 39.41 -23.37
N MET A 321 -0.41 40.23 -24.03
CA MET A 321 0.63 41.06 -23.40
C MET A 321 0.06 42.30 -22.72
N GLU A 322 -1.14 42.72 -23.15
CA GLU A 322 -1.92 43.81 -22.57
C GLU A 322 -3.15 43.27 -21.83
N SER A 323 -3.72 44.09 -20.95
CA SER A 323 -5.00 43.81 -20.29
C SER A 323 -6.09 43.53 -21.34
N LEU A 324 -6.70 42.35 -21.29
CA LEU A 324 -7.81 42.00 -22.19
C LEU A 324 -9.07 42.72 -21.74
N LYS A 325 -9.60 43.60 -22.60
CA LYS A 325 -10.85 44.33 -22.36
C LYS A 325 -11.98 43.78 -23.23
N GLN A 326 -13.03 43.30 -22.59
CA GLN A 326 -14.20 42.73 -23.27
C GLN A 326 -15.49 43.10 -22.54
N THR A 327 -16.62 43.05 -23.24
CA THR A 327 -17.94 43.19 -22.61
C THR A 327 -18.29 41.92 -21.84
N GLY A 328 -18.63 42.06 -20.56
CA GLY A 328 -19.10 40.97 -19.72
C GLY A 328 -20.61 40.77 -19.82
N TYR A 329 -21.03 39.51 -19.88
CA TYR A 329 -22.44 39.12 -19.88
C TYR A 329 -22.79 38.38 -18.60
N ARG A 330 -23.93 38.72 -17.98
CA ARG A 330 -24.39 37.99 -16.80
C ARG A 330 -24.84 36.58 -17.16
N VAL A 331 -24.59 35.62 -16.28
CA VAL A 331 -24.97 34.22 -16.47
C VAL A 331 -25.99 33.82 -15.41
N PHE A 332 -27.12 33.24 -15.83
CA PHE A 332 -28.10 32.66 -14.91
C PHE A 332 -27.71 31.24 -14.51
N SER A 333 -28.30 30.73 -13.41
CA SER A 333 -28.00 29.41 -12.83
C SER A 333 -28.25 28.23 -13.78
N ASP A 334 -29.03 28.43 -14.85
CA ASP A 334 -29.32 27.46 -15.90
C ASP A 334 -28.33 27.53 -17.09
N GLY A 335 -27.31 28.39 -17.00
CA GLY A 335 -26.30 28.57 -18.05
C GLY A 335 -26.73 29.49 -19.20
N GLN A 336 -27.86 30.19 -19.08
CA GLN A 336 -28.27 31.17 -20.08
C GLN A 336 -27.51 32.49 -19.94
N ILE A 337 -27.05 33.01 -21.07
CA ILE A 337 -26.37 34.31 -21.19
C ILE A 337 -27.44 35.40 -21.20
N ALA A 338 -27.36 36.31 -20.23
CA ALA A 338 -28.26 37.44 -20.06
C ALA A 338 -27.69 38.71 -20.72
N ARG A 339 -28.29 39.87 -20.38
CA ARG A 339 -27.86 41.18 -20.85
C ARG A 339 -26.39 41.49 -20.48
N PRO A 340 -25.69 42.32 -21.28
CA PRO A 340 -24.39 42.85 -20.91
C PRO A 340 -24.50 43.67 -19.62
N ILE A 341 -23.45 43.61 -18.80
CA ILE A 341 -23.42 44.24 -17.47
C ILE A 341 -22.28 45.25 -17.29
N GLY A 342 -21.36 45.34 -18.25
CA GLY A 342 -20.25 46.29 -18.24
C GLY A 342 -18.99 45.77 -18.92
N GLU A 343 -17.89 46.48 -18.71
CA GLU A 343 -16.57 46.16 -19.25
C GLU A 343 -15.78 45.32 -18.25
N VAL A 344 -15.24 44.20 -18.72
CA VAL A 344 -14.37 43.28 -17.98
C VAL A 344 -12.95 43.45 -18.50
N GLU A 345 -12.05 43.82 -17.61
CA GLU A 345 -10.61 43.92 -17.83
C GLU A 345 -9.94 42.73 -17.12
N VAL A 346 -9.21 41.91 -17.87
CA VAL A 346 -8.45 40.79 -17.31
C VAL A 346 -6.97 40.96 -17.56
N GLU A 347 -6.18 40.88 -16.48
CA GLU A 347 -4.72 40.98 -16.53
C GLU A 347 -4.09 39.67 -16.06
N ASN A 348 -3.33 39.02 -16.95
CA ASN A 348 -2.63 37.77 -16.68
C ASN A 348 -1.14 38.05 -16.37
N GLU A 349 -0.82 38.22 -15.08
CA GLU A 349 0.55 38.50 -14.61
C GLU A 349 1.52 37.35 -14.89
N ARG A 350 1.02 36.10 -14.93
CA ARG A 350 1.84 34.93 -15.21
C ARG A 350 2.37 34.94 -16.62
N TYR A 351 1.51 35.29 -17.57
CA TYR A 351 1.91 35.41 -18.96
C TYR A 351 2.95 36.53 -19.14
N ARG A 352 2.75 37.68 -18.49
CA ARG A 352 3.73 38.79 -18.51
C ARG A 352 5.08 38.35 -17.95
N LEU A 353 5.08 37.60 -16.85
CA LEU A 353 6.29 37.07 -16.23
C LEU A 353 6.98 36.02 -17.11
N ALA A 354 6.22 35.05 -17.63
CA ALA A 354 6.75 34.00 -18.51
C ALA A 354 7.35 34.61 -19.79
N TYR A 355 6.64 35.55 -20.41
CA TYR A 355 7.15 36.29 -21.56
C TYR A 355 8.43 37.05 -21.23
N ALA A 356 8.47 37.78 -20.12
CA ALA A 356 9.66 38.54 -19.73
C ALA A 356 10.86 37.62 -19.47
N ILE A 357 10.64 36.44 -18.91
CA ILE A 357 11.68 35.42 -18.71
C ILE A 357 12.17 34.88 -20.05
N ASP A 358 11.27 34.46 -20.94
CA ASP A 358 11.65 33.91 -22.26
C ASP A 358 12.37 34.94 -23.12
N GLU A 359 11.91 36.20 -23.10
CA GLU A 359 12.58 37.32 -23.77
C GLU A 359 13.97 37.56 -23.17
N SER A 360 14.12 37.51 -21.85
CA SER A 360 15.43 37.65 -21.19
C SER A 360 16.37 36.51 -21.57
N LEU A 361 15.88 35.28 -21.64
CA LEU A 361 16.65 34.12 -22.09
C LEU A 361 17.11 34.30 -23.54
N ARG A 362 16.22 34.72 -24.43
CA ARG A 362 16.56 35.02 -25.83
C ARG A 362 17.64 36.09 -25.94
N LEU A 363 17.50 37.20 -25.20
CA LEU A 363 18.47 38.29 -25.22
C LEU A 363 19.84 37.86 -24.68
N LEU A 364 19.88 36.96 -23.68
CA LEU A 364 21.13 36.41 -23.17
C LEU A 364 21.81 35.47 -24.18
N GLU A 365 21.04 34.63 -24.87
CA GLU A 365 21.56 33.79 -25.97
C GLU A 365 22.11 34.65 -27.12
N GLU A 366 21.38 35.70 -27.51
CA GLU A 366 21.84 36.66 -28.53
C GLU A 366 23.11 37.40 -28.09
N LEU A 367 23.20 37.81 -26.81
CA LEU A 367 24.38 38.47 -26.25
C LEU A 367 25.63 37.58 -26.32
N GLU A 368 25.49 36.29 -26.01
CA GLU A 368 26.60 35.33 -26.09
C GLU A 368 27.13 35.23 -27.53
N VAL A 369 26.24 35.03 -28.50
CA VAL A 369 26.61 34.97 -29.93
C VAL A 369 27.26 36.27 -30.40
N LEU A 370 26.70 37.42 -30.04
CA LEU A 370 27.25 38.73 -30.39
C LEU A 370 28.62 38.95 -29.76
N SER A 371 28.86 38.48 -28.53
CA SER A 371 30.15 38.63 -27.85
C SER A 371 31.27 37.84 -28.53
N VAL A 372 30.97 36.66 -29.07
CA VAL A 372 31.92 35.84 -29.85
C VAL A 372 32.20 36.50 -31.19
N GLN A 373 31.15 36.91 -31.92
CA GLN A 373 31.29 37.58 -33.21
C GLN A 373 32.06 38.90 -33.10
N ALA A 374 31.86 39.65 -32.02
CA ALA A 374 32.59 40.90 -31.77
C ALA A 374 34.08 40.65 -31.50
N ALA A 375 34.43 39.59 -30.75
CA ALA A 375 35.83 39.22 -30.54
C ALA A 375 36.51 38.81 -31.85
N ASP A 376 35.85 37.96 -32.65
CA ASP A 376 36.35 37.55 -33.97
C ASP A 376 36.56 38.77 -34.88
N ALA A 377 35.65 39.75 -34.86
CA ALA A 377 35.78 40.98 -35.65
C ALA A 377 36.96 41.84 -35.20
N VAL A 378 37.23 41.93 -33.90
CA VAL A 378 38.39 42.64 -33.34
C VAL A 378 39.69 41.96 -33.71
N ASP A 379 39.76 40.63 -33.64
CA ASP A 379 40.94 39.85 -34.04
C ASP A 379 41.23 40.01 -35.53
N ASN A 380 40.19 39.96 -36.37
CA ASN A 380 40.31 40.22 -37.80
C ASN A 380 40.79 41.65 -38.09
N ALA A 381 40.30 42.65 -37.34
CA ALA A 381 40.73 44.03 -37.47
C ALA A 381 42.22 44.21 -37.08
N ASP A 382 42.69 43.56 -36.01
CA ASP A 382 44.11 43.58 -35.64
C ASP A 382 44.98 42.92 -36.71
N ALA A 383 44.54 41.80 -37.29
CA ALA A 383 45.24 41.13 -38.40
C ALA A 383 45.37 42.03 -39.65
N VAL A 384 44.32 42.80 -39.99
CA VAL A 384 44.35 43.78 -41.07
C VAL A 384 45.34 44.90 -40.75
N LEU A 385 45.35 45.43 -39.53
CA LEU A 385 46.32 46.46 -39.12
C LEU A 385 47.77 45.97 -39.18
N ASN A 386 48.04 44.74 -38.74
CA ASN A 386 49.37 44.13 -38.83
C ASN A 386 49.81 43.99 -40.30
N THR A 387 48.93 43.51 -41.17
CA THR A 387 49.19 43.40 -42.63
C THR A 387 49.48 44.78 -43.26
N PHE A 388 48.72 45.81 -42.85
CA PHE A 388 48.92 47.18 -43.32
C PHE A 388 50.27 47.74 -42.85
N GLN A 389 50.66 47.48 -41.60
CA GLN A 389 51.96 47.87 -41.06
C GLN A 389 53.13 47.18 -41.79
N GLU A 390 53.01 45.89 -42.09
CA GLU A 390 54.00 45.17 -42.91
C GLU A 390 54.13 45.77 -44.31
N ALA A 391 53.00 46.14 -44.94
CA ALA A 391 53.01 46.81 -46.24
C ALA A 391 53.70 48.19 -46.18
N LEU A 392 53.47 48.98 -45.12
CA LEU A 392 54.16 50.24 -44.89
C LEU A 392 55.68 50.07 -44.72
N LEU A 393 56.12 49.06 -43.94
CA LEU A 393 57.54 48.74 -43.79
C LEU A 393 58.17 48.32 -45.12
N GLN A 394 57.47 47.54 -45.94
CA GLN A 394 57.94 47.17 -47.28
C GLN A 394 58.04 48.37 -48.22
N LEU A 395 57.12 49.34 -48.12
CA LEU A 395 57.19 50.60 -48.87
C LEU A 395 58.36 51.48 -48.41
N GLU A 396 58.66 51.52 -47.12
CA GLU A 396 59.84 52.23 -46.59
C GLU A 396 61.14 51.58 -47.10
N VAL A 397 61.22 50.25 -47.09
CA VAL A 397 62.35 49.50 -47.68
C VAL A 397 62.49 49.80 -49.18
N LEU A 398 61.38 49.85 -49.92
CA LEU A 398 61.39 50.26 -51.33
C LEU A 398 61.87 51.72 -51.51
N GLN A 399 61.47 52.66 -50.65
CA GLN A 399 61.96 54.03 -50.69
C GLN A 399 63.47 54.14 -50.39
N VAL A 400 63.96 53.37 -49.41
CA VAL A 400 65.40 53.30 -49.09
C VAL A 400 66.18 52.67 -50.25
N GLN A 401 65.67 51.61 -50.86
CA GLN A 401 66.26 51.01 -52.06
C GLN A 401 66.25 51.97 -53.26
N MET A 402 65.19 52.77 -53.43
CA MET A 402 65.13 53.84 -54.44
C MET A 402 66.13 54.96 -54.15
N ARG A 403 66.36 55.32 -52.88
CA ARG A 403 67.44 56.25 -52.49
C ARG A 403 68.83 55.68 -52.76
N GLN A 404 69.06 54.41 -52.45
CA GLN A 404 70.33 53.72 -52.74
C GLN A 404 70.56 53.53 -54.24
N LEU A 405 69.51 53.27 -55.02
CA LEU A 405 69.54 53.30 -56.48
C LEU A 405 69.89 54.72 -56.97
N ASN A 406 69.28 55.76 -56.41
CA ASN A 406 69.56 57.15 -56.80
C ASN A 406 70.98 57.60 -56.41
N GLU A 407 71.49 57.18 -55.25
CA GLU A 407 72.87 57.42 -54.80
C GLU A 407 73.88 56.60 -55.61
N GLY A 408 73.55 55.35 -55.97
CA GLY A 408 74.37 54.52 -56.85
C GLY A 408 74.41 55.03 -58.30
N ILE A 409 73.36 55.72 -58.75
CA ILE A 409 73.32 56.43 -60.04
C ILE A 409 74.06 57.78 -59.97
N ALA A 410 74.07 58.45 -58.81
CA ALA A 410 74.79 59.71 -58.60
C ALA A 410 76.30 59.54 -58.31
N GLY A 411 76.71 58.39 -57.76
CA GLY A 411 78.11 58.00 -57.55
C GLY A 411 78.67 57.29 -58.78
N GLY A 412 79.12 58.06 -59.78
CA GLY A 412 79.55 57.58 -61.09
C GLY A 412 80.43 56.33 -61.09
N GLY A 413 79.85 55.20 -61.48
CA GLY A 413 80.51 53.93 -61.78
C GLY A 413 79.72 53.17 -62.85
N SER A 414 80.08 53.37 -64.11
CA SER A 414 79.45 52.79 -65.29
C SER A 414 79.74 51.28 -65.42
N ALA A 415 78.77 50.43 -65.05
CA ALA A 415 78.40 49.19 -65.73
C ALA A 415 77.39 48.38 -64.88
N SER A 416 76.12 48.37 -65.30
CA SER A 416 75.08 47.31 -65.05
C SER A 416 73.64 47.84 -65.13
N SER A 417 73.43 49.05 -65.64
CA SER A 417 72.10 49.65 -65.81
C SER A 417 71.16 48.86 -66.74
N GLU A 418 71.71 48.13 -67.72
CA GLU A 418 70.91 47.35 -68.69
C GLU A 418 70.48 45.98 -68.17
N GLN A 419 71.24 45.35 -67.27
CA GLN A 419 70.86 44.07 -66.67
C GLN A 419 69.82 44.24 -65.55
N LEU A 420 69.82 45.40 -64.88
CA LEU A 420 68.90 45.72 -63.78
C LEU A 420 67.54 46.23 -64.30
N LEU A 421 67.52 46.96 -65.42
CA LEU A 421 66.27 47.27 -66.12
C LEU A 421 65.57 46.02 -66.64
N MET A 422 66.33 44.99 -67.05
CA MET A 422 65.73 43.74 -67.55
C MET A 422 65.21 42.81 -66.43
N SER A 423 65.75 42.91 -65.20
CA SER A 423 65.22 42.16 -64.05
C SER A 423 63.97 42.80 -63.45
N LEU A 424 63.83 44.12 -63.55
CA LEU A 424 62.66 44.87 -63.08
C LEU A 424 61.51 44.90 -64.11
N LEU A 425 61.77 44.67 -65.40
CA LEU A 425 60.74 44.71 -66.45
C LEU A 425 59.99 43.38 -66.66
N ILE A 426 60.44 42.26 -66.08
CA ILE A 426 59.96 40.92 -66.49
C ILE A 426 59.12 40.16 -65.45
N ASN A 427 59.03 40.55 -64.16
CA ASN A 427 58.13 39.82 -63.25
C ASN A 427 57.47 40.69 -62.17
N GLY A 428 56.13 40.77 -62.23
CA GLY A 428 55.27 40.88 -61.05
C GLY A 428 54.76 42.28 -60.66
N LEU A 429 55.58 43.33 -60.75
CA LEU A 429 55.25 44.63 -60.13
C LEU A 429 54.22 45.48 -60.88
N PHE A 430 54.12 45.37 -62.21
CA PHE A 430 53.19 46.21 -62.97
C PHE A 430 51.72 45.74 -62.85
N GLN A 431 51.52 44.43 -62.62
CA GLN A 431 50.18 43.85 -62.54
C GLN A 431 49.53 44.08 -61.17
N SER A 432 50.33 44.10 -60.09
CA SER A 432 49.85 44.47 -58.75
C SER A 432 49.56 45.97 -58.61
N LEU A 433 50.39 46.84 -59.20
CA LEU A 433 50.17 48.29 -59.19
C LEU A 433 49.01 48.73 -60.07
N ALA A 434 48.80 48.11 -61.24
CA ALA A 434 47.66 48.42 -62.10
C ALA A 434 46.31 48.01 -61.47
N GLN A 435 46.30 46.97 -60.65
CA GLN A 435 45.09 46.51 -59.96
C GLN A 435 44.79 47.34 -58.70
N ALA A 436 45.82 47.78 -57.98
CA ALA A 436 45.69 48.71 -56.85
C ALA A 436 45.21 50.12 -57.29
N ALA A 437 45.68 50.61 -58.44
CA ALA A 437 45.30 51.91 -58.97
C ALA A 437 43.87 51.94 -59.55
N MET A 438 43.28 50.79 -59.93
CA MET A 438 41.90 50.74 -60.43
C MET A 438 40.82 50.76 -59.33
N GLN A 439 41.16 50.45 -58.07
CA GLN A 439 40.20 50.46 -56.95
C GLN A 439 40.33 51.68 -56.04
N ALA A 440 41.47 52.38 -56.05
CA ALA A 440 41.69 53.58 -55.26
C ALA A 440 41.31 54.83 -56.07
N GLY A 441 40.17 55.45 -55.75
CA GLY A 441 39.80 56.77 -56.28
C GLY A 441 40.80 57.86 -55.85
N GLU A 442 40.87 58.93 -56.63
CA GLU A 442 41.83 60.06 -56.57
C GLU A 442 41.96 60.78 -55.20
N ASN A 443 41.12 60.44 -54.20
CA ASN A 443 41.16 61.02 -52.85
C ASN A 443 41.79 60.10 -51.78
N SER A 444 42.21 58.89 -52.14
CA SER A 444 42.63 57.89 -51.15
C SER A 444 44.07 58.03 -50.66
N LEU A 445 44.94 58.78 -51.35
CA LEU A 445 46.37 58.89 -50.98
C LEU A 445 46.65 59.93 -49.88
N ASP A 446 45.96 61.07 -49.89
CA ASP A 446 46.06 62.12 -48.84
C ASP A 446 45.53 61.62 -47.48
N SER A 447 44.58 60.69 -47.52
CA SER A 447 43.97 60.05 -46.34
C SER A 447 44.89 59.01 -45.69
N LEU A 448 45.81 58.42 -46.48
CA LEU A 448 46.74 57.38 -46.04
C LEU A 448 48.00 57.97 -45.36
N GLU A 449 48.32 59.25 -45.60
CA GLU A 449 49.47 59.94 -45.00
C GLU A 449 49.25 60.31 -43.53
N ASN A 450 47.98 60.39 -43.07
CA ASN A 450 47.60 60.82 -41.72
C ASN A 450 46.86 59.75 -40.89
N LEU A 451 46.91 58.48 -41.29
CA LEU A 451 46.27 57.38 -40.56
C LEU A 451 47.12 56.96 -39.35
N ASP A 452 46.70 57.34 -38.15
CA ASP A 452 47.36 56.95 -36.89
C ASP A 452 46.99 55.51 -36.49
N VAL A 453 47.80 54.57 -36.97
CA VAL A 453 47.68 53.14 -36.67
C VAL A 453 47.83 52.87 -35.16
N ALA A 454 48.60 53.67 -34.44
CA ALA A 454 48.79 53.49 -33.00
C ALA A 454 47.50 53.85 -32.22
N ALA A 455 46.83 54.93 -32.59
CA ALA A 455 45.54 55.31 -32.00
C ALA A 455 44.42 54.30 -32.28
N MET A 456 44.38 53.74 -33.50
CA MET A 456 43.41 52.68 -33.85
C MET A 456 43.68 51.39 -33.07
N ARG A 457 44.96 51.02 -32.90
CA ARG A 457 45.35 49.84 -32.09
C ARG A 457 44.95 50.00 -30.63
N ALA A 458 45.20 51.17 -30.04
CA ALA A 458 44.78 51.48 -28.68
C ALA A 458 43.24 51.40 -28.52
N SER A 459 42.50 51.83 -29.54
CA SER A 459 41.03 51.75 -29.55
C SER A 459 40.54 50.30 -29.67
N LEU A 460 41.17 49.49 -30.53
CA LEU A 460 40.86 48.07 -30.67
C LEU A 460 41.23 47.28 -29.41
N GLU A 461 42.34 47.61 -28.74
CA GLU A 461 42.72 47.00 -27.47
C GLU A 461 41.72 47.32 -26.36
N GLN A 462 41.20 48.56 -26.32
CA GLN A 462 40.15 48.95 -25.39
C GLN A 462 38.83 48.19 -25.68
N ILE A 463 38.43 48.06 -26.94
CA ILE A 463 37.23 47.31 -27.35
C ILE A 463 37.40 45.81 -27.04
N SER A 464 38.57 45.24 -27.35
CA SER A 464 38.95 43.86 -27.00
C SER A 464 38.82 43.61 -25.50
N SER A 465 39.36 44.52 -24.67
CA SER A 465 39.24 44.44 -23.22
C SER A 465 37.78 44.49 -22.73
N GLN A 466 36.95 45.34 -23.33
CA GLN A 466 35.52 45.40 -23.00
C GLN A 466 34.78 44.13 -23.40
N ILE A 467 35.05 43.56 -24.58
CA ILE A 467 34.45 42.30 -25.03
C ILE A 467 34.92 41.13 -24.15
N ALA A 468 36.21 41.09 -23.79
CA ALA A 468 36.76 40.08 -22.89
C ALA A 468 36.11 40.13 -21.50
N ASN A 469 35.78 41.33 -20.99
CA ASN A 469 35.02 41.48 -19.75
C ASN A 469 33.59 40.92 -19.89
N VAL A 470 32.94 41.09 -21.04
CA VAL A 470 31.61 40.50 -21.29
C VAL A 470 31.69 38.97 -21.42
N GLN A 471 32.70 38.44 -22.11
CA GLN A 471 32.95 36.99 -22.22
C GLN A 471 33.35 36.34 -20.89
N SER A 472 33.85 37.12 -19.92
CA SER A 472 34.15 36.63 -18.57
C SER A 472 32.90 36.37 -17.72
N ILE A 473 31.73 36.87 -18.16
CA ILE A 473 30.44 36.60 -17.53
C ILE A 473 29.97 35.21 -17.97
N ASP A 474 29.70 34.32 -17.02
CA ASP A 474 29.13 33.00 -17.29
C ASP A 474 27.63 33.13 -17.63
N VAL A 475 27.33 33.55 -18.86
CA VAL A 475 25.97 33.70 -19.38
C VAL A 475 25.22 32.37 -19.32
N GLN A 476 25.91 31.25 -19.51
CA GLN A 476 25.35 29.90 -19.44
C GLN A 476 24.88 29.52 -18.03
N ALA A 477 25.59 29.94 -16.97
CA ALA A 477 25.10 29.79 -15.60
C ALA A 477 23.86 30.65 -15.33
N ILE A 478 23.82 31.88 -15.85
CA ILE A 478 22.66 32.79 -15.71
C ILE A 478 21.44 32.20 -16.43
N ILE A 479 21.61 31.72 -17.66
CA ILE A 479 20.57 31.04 -18.45
C ILE A 479 20.01 29.86 -17.67
N ARG A 480 20.86 28.96 -17.14
CA ARG A 480 20.41 27.81 -16.34
C ARG A 480 19.64 28.23 -15.09
N GLN A 481 20.07 29.28 -14.42
CA GLN A 481 19.40 29.78 -13.22
C GLN A 481 18.01 30.36 -13.55
N ILE A 482 17.90 31.13 -14.64
CA ILE A 482 16.62 31.70 -15.10
C ILE A 482 15.69 30.59 -15.62
N GLN A 483 16.22 29.59 -16.33
CA GLN A 483 15.46 28.41 -16.76
C GLN A 483 14.93 27.63 -15.56
N TYR A 484 15.73 27.44 -14.51
CA TYR A 484 15.27 26.81 -13.27
C TYR A 484 14.12 27.60 -12.63
N VAL A 485 14.19 28.94 -12.60
CA VAL A 485 13.08 29.78 -12.12
C VAL A 485 11.83 29.58 -12.99
N ARG A 486 11.97 29.56 -14.32
CA ARG A 486 10.85 29.31 -15.24
C ARG A 486 10.22 27.93 -15.00
N ASP A 487 11.03 26.89 -14.90
CA ASP A 487 10.59 25.50 -14.78
C ASP A 487 9.98 25.19 -13.40
N THR A 488 10.25 26.03 -12.40
CA THR A 488 9.64 25.96 -11.06
C THR A 488 8.38 26.82 -10.90
N LEU A 489 8.01 27.62 -11.92
CA LEU A 489 6.74 28.34 -11.89
C LEU A 489 5.56 27.35 -11.93
N PRO A 490 4.48 27.58 -11.16
CA PRO A 490 3.30 26.73 -11.20
C PRO A 490 2.66 26.71 -12.60
N MET A 491 2.67 25.54 -13.27
CA MET A 491 1.99 25.32 -14.55
C MET A 491 0.49 25.01 -14.39
N LEU A 492 -0.23 25.82 -13.61
CA LEU A 492 -1.67 25.66 -13.44
C LEU A 492 -2.42 26.52 -14.47
N GLY A 493 -3.56 26.07 -14.99
CA GLY A 493 -4.46 26.91 -15.79
C GLY A 493 -5.20 27.97 -14.93
N ASP A 494 -5.80 29.00 -15.54
CA ASP A 494 -6.68 29.96 -14.80
C ASP A 494 -7.84 29.22 -14.11
N GLU A 495 -8.45 28.28 -14.81
CA GLU A 495 -9.52 27.43 -14.27
C GLU A 495 -9.06 26.54 -13.10
N GLU A 496 -7.87 25.93 -13.22
CA GLU A 496 -7.34 25.05 -12.17
C GLU A 496 -7.05 25.82 -10.88
N ILE A 497 -6.51 27.04 -11.01
CA ILE A 497 -6.30 27.95 -9.88
C ILE A 497 -7.65 28.32 -9.25
N GLY A 498 -8.63 28.74 -10.05
CA GLY A 498 -9.96 29.11 -9.55
C GLY A 498 -10.67 27.97 -8.84
N ARG A 499 -10.64 26.76 -9.41
CA ARG A 499 -11.20 25.54 -8.81
C ARG A 499 -10.48 25.18 -7.50
N SER A 500 -9.16 25.28 -7.47
CA SER A 500 -8.35 24.98 -6.28
C SER A 500 -8.65 25.96 -5.15
N ILE A 501 -8.71 27.27 -5.44
CA ILE A 501 -9.10 28.29 -4.46
C ILE A 501 -10.52 28.04 -3.94
N ARG A 502 -11.46 27.68 -4.82
CA ARG A 502 -12.84 27.35 -4.41
C ARG A 502 -12.90 26.13 -3.49
N LEU A 503 -12.14 25.08 -3.80
CA LEU A 503 -12.02 23.91 -2.93
C LEU A 503 -11.41 24.29 -1.58
N ILE A 504 -10.32 25.06 -1.58
CA ILE A 504 -9.67 25.54 -0.34
C ILE A 504 -10.64 26.38 0.49
N ASN A 505 -11.37 27.32 -0.13
CA ASN A 505 -12.39 28.12 0.56
C ASN A 505 -13.52 27.24 1.12
N THR A 506 -13.90 26.18 0.40
CA THR A 506 -14.89 25.20 0.88
C THR A 506 -14.39 24.43 2.11
N TYR A 507 -13.11 24.04 2.11
CA TYR A 507 -12.45 23.40 3.23
C TYR A 507 -12.31 24.34 4.44
N ILE A 508 -11.88 25.59 4.22
CA ILE A 508 -11.79 26.63 5.26
C ILE A 508 -13.17 26.96 5.83
N ALA A 509 -14.20 27.02 4.99
CA ALA A 509 -15.59 27.26 5.40
C ALA A 509 -16.24 26.06 6.11
N GLY A 510 -15.52 24.95 6.32
CA GLY A 510 -15.94 23.90 7.22
C GLY A 510 -16.89 22.85 6.64
N GLN A 511 -17.01 22.73 5.31
CA GLN A 511 -17.94 21.79 4.68
C GLN A 511 -17.45 20.34 4.65
N VAL A 512 -16.18 20.07 4.97
CA VAL A 512 -15.56 18.73 4.76
C VAL A 512 -14.52 18.31 5.82
N ILE A 513 -14.00 19.23 6.63
CA ILE A 513 -12.99 18.93 7.67
C ILE A 513 -13.67 19.03 9.04
N PRO A 514 -13.54 18.00 9.91
CA PRO A 514 -14.01 18.11 11.29
C PRO A 514 -13.25 19.23 12.02
N GLY A 515 -13.96 20.06 12.78
CA GLY A 515 -13.35 21.09 13.63
C GLY A 515 -12.64 20.47 14.83
N GLU A 516 -12.53 21.23 15.92
CA GLU A 516 -11.96 20.69 17.14
C GLU A 516 -12.76 19.49 17.65
N ARG A 517 -12.07 18.54 18.29
CA ARG A 517 -12.68 17.39 18.94
C ARG A 517 -12.17 17.25 20.36
N ILE A 518 -13.08 16.86 21.25
CA ILE A 518 -12.76 16.49 22.63
C ILE A 518 -13.04 15.01 22.77
N GLN A 519 -12.08 14.26 23.29
CA GLN A 519 -12.18 12.82 23.51
C GLN A 519 -12.25 12.55 25.00
N ILE A 520 -13.35 11.97 25.44
CA ILE A 520 -13.58 11.57 26.84
C ILE A 520 -13.51 10.06 26.90
N LEU A 521 -12.58 9.54 27.70
CA LEU A 521 -12.53 8.13 28.03
C LEU A 521 -13.53 7.84 29.14
N VAL A 522 -14.37 6.84 28.91
CA VAL A 522 -15.26 6.23 29.90
C VAL A 522 -14.63 4.92 30.31
N GLU A 523 -14.45 4.74 31.62
CA GLU A 523 -13.96 3.49 32.22
C GLU A 523 -15.06 2.86 33.09
N GLU A 524 -15.01 1.54 33.22
CA GLU A 524 -15.92 0.74 34.05
C GLU A 524 -17.36 0.73 33.50
N GLY A 525 -17.50 0.67 32.17
CA GLY A 525 -18.76 0.40 31.48
C GLY A 525 -19.00 1.30 30.27
N SER A 526 -20.15 1.12 29.63
CA SER A 526 -20.54 1.85 28.42
C SER A 526 -21.66 2.87 28.66
N VAL A 527 -21.79 3.81 27.74
CA VAL A 527 -22.76 4.89 27.70
C VAL A 527 -23.45 4.91 26.33
N ASP A 528 -24.76 5.18 26.36
CA ASP A 528 -25.58 5.33 25.16
C ASP A 528 -25.33 6.69 24.49
N GLU A 529 -25.01 6.66 23.19
CA GLU A 529 -24.68 7.83 22.38
C GLU A 529 -25.84 8.85 22.38
N GLY A 530 -27.08 8.39 22.18
CA GLY A 530 -28.24 9.27 22.09
C GLY A 530 -28.62 9.94 23.41
N GLN A 531 -28.38 9.28 24.54
CA GLN A 531 -28.57 9.88 25.86
C GLN A 531 -27.50 10.96 26.14
N VAL A 532 -26.23 10.68 25.81
CA VAL A 532 -25.11 11.61 26.03
C VAL A 532 -25.21 12.83 25.12
N GLU A 533 -25.60 12.62 23.86
CA GLU A 533 -25.82 13.69 22.88
C GLU A 533 -26.86 14.71 23.37
N LYS A 534 -28.02 14.23 23.85
CA LYS A 534 -29.05 15.12 24.40
C LYS A 534 -28.57 15.87 25.63
N LEU A 535 -27.94 15.15 26.55
CA LEU A 535 -27.46 15.70 27.81
C LEU A 535 -26.43 16.82 27.60
N LEU A 536 -25.42 16.56 26.76
CA LEU A 536 -24.33 17.50 26.52
C LEU A 536 -24.77 18.66 25.61
N ARG A 537 -25.70 18.47 24.68
CA ARG A 537 -26.29 19.59 23.91
C ARG A 537 -27.06 20.56 24.79
N GLU A 538 -27.82 20.07 25.77
CA GLU A 538 -28.57 20.93 26.69
C GLU A 538 -27.67 21.70 27.65
N HIS A 539 -26.56 21.12 28.09
CA HIS A 539 -25.69 21.72 29.12
C HIS A 539 -24.52 22.54 28.56
N LEU A 540 -24.04 22.26 27.34
CA LEU A 540 -22.93 22.97 26.71
C LEU A 540 -23.37 24.12 25.78
N ASP A 541 -24.68 24.36 25.64
CA ASP A 541 -25.29 25.45 24.84
C ASP A 541 -24.75 25.53 23.39
N ASN A 542 -24.37 24.38 22.81
CA ASN A 542 -23.86 24.31 21.45
C ASN A 542 -24.74 23.36 20.60
N PRO A 543 -25.69 23.90 19.81
CA PRO A 543 -26.68 23.12 19.08
C PRO A 543 -26.08 22.29 17.93
N TYR A 544 -24.83 22.56 17.54
CA TYR A 544 -24.14 21.89 16.44
C TYR A 544 -23.10 20.86 16.92
N LEU A 545 -23.06 20.56 18.22
CA LEU A 545 -22.21 19.51 18.78
C LEU A 545 -22.69 18.13 18.29
N ASN A 546 -21.79 17.34 17.72
CA ASN A 546 -22.02 15.94 17.38
C ASN A 546 -21.23 15.04 18.31
N ILE A 547 -21.84 13.93 18.73
CA ILE A 547 -21.22 12.98 19.65
C ILE A 547 -21.10 11.64 18.96
N TYR A 548 -19.92 11.02 19.07
CA TYR A 548 -19.66 9.70 18.54
C TYR A 548 -19.13 8.82 19.66
N SER A 549 -19.59 7.57 19.71
CA SER A 549 -19.02 6.56 20.59
C SER A 549 -18.17 5.58 19.78
N THR A 550 -16.93 5.34 20.19
CA THR A 550 -16.06 4.32 19.60
C THR A 550 -15.48 3.38 20.66
N SER A 551 -15.19 2.15 20.26
CA SER A 551 -14.39 1.23 21.09
C SER A 551 -12.95 1.74 21.16
N VAL A 552 -12.28 1.51 22.29
CA VAL A 552 -10.87 1.87 22.46
C VAL A 552 -9.90 0.96 21.71
N GLY A 553 -10.38 -0.15 21.17
CA GLY A 553 -9.63 -1.10 20.34
C GLY A 553 -10.55 -2.17 19.75
N VAL A 554 -10.10 -2.85 18.69
CA VAL A 554 -10.85 -3.96 18.09
C VAL A 554 -9.94 -5.16 17.94
N ILE A 555 -10.36 -6.30 18.49
CA ILE A 555 -9.67 -7.55 18.27
C ILE A 555 -9.95 -8.03 16.85
N ASN A 556 -8.90 -8.27 16.08
CA ASN A 556 -9.02 -8.87 14.77
C ASN A 556 -8.33 -10.23 14.80
N PRO A 557 -9.04 -11.35 14.57
CA PRO A 557 -8.39 -12.65 14.50
C PRO A 557 -7.33 -12.63 13.40
N ASP A 558 -6.11 -13.04 13.72
CA ASP A 558 -5.06 -13.14 12.73
C ASP A 558 -5.45 -14.21 11.70
N ALA A 559 -5.55 -13.81 10.43
CA ALA A 559 -5.94 -14.68 9.34
C ALA A 559 -5.03 -15.90 9.23
N ARG A 560 -3.73 -15.74 9.54
CA ARG A 560 -2.75 -16.83 9.53
C ARG A 560 -3.03 -17.84 10.64
N SER A 561 -3.20 -17.36 11.87
CA SER A 561 -3.55 -18.21 13.01
C SER A 561 -4.89 -18.94 12.79
N GLU A 562 -5.90 -18.28 12.21
CA GLU A 562 -7.19 -18.91 11.89
C GLU A 562 -7.08 -19.97 10.79
N ILE A 563 -6.31 -19.76 9.73
CA ILE A 563 -6.10 -20.78 8.69
C ILE A 563 -5.46 -22.04 9.29
N ILE A 564 -4.44 -21.90 10.12
CA ILE A 564 -3.72 -23.02 10.74
C ILE A 564 -4.60 -23.77 11.75
N ARG A 565 -5.40 -23.00 12.49
CA ARG A 565 -6.43 -23.54 13.37
C ARG A 565 -7.47 -24.35 12.60
N LEU A 566 -7.98 -23.83 11.48
CA LEU A 566 -8.91 -24.55 10.60
C LEU A 566 -8.30 -25.84 10.06
N LEU A 567 -7.03 -25.87 9.68
CA LEU A 567 -6.37 -27.10 9.20
C LEU A 567 -6.27 -28.16 10.29
N THR A 568 -5.91 -27.76 11.50
CA THR A 568 -5.84 -28.67 12.66
C THR A 568 -7.23 -29.26 12.97
N GLU A 569 -8.26 -28.41 12.90
CA GLU A 569 -9.65 -28.82 13.08
C GLU A 569 -10.12 -29.77 11.96
N VAL A 570 -9.80 -29.47 10.70
CA VAL A 570 -10.10 -30.33 9.55
C VAL A 570 -9.44 -31.71 9.68
N ARG A 571 -8.19 -31.77 10.14
CA ARG A 571 -7.48 -33.05 10.40
C ARG A 571 -8.23 -33.91 11.41
N ALA A 572 -8.63 -33.31 12.52
CA ALA A 572 -9.35 -34.01 13.58
C ALA A 572 -10.74 -34.49 13.13
N ILE A 573 -11.42 -33.72 12.27
CA ILE A 573 -12.69 -34.09 11.62
C ILE A 573 -12.51 -35.27 10.67
N ILE A 574 -11.49 -35.23 9.80
CA ILE A 574 -11.22 -36.29 8.82
C ILE A 574 -10.89 -37.61 9.53
N ALA A 575 -10.07 -37.57 10.59
CA ALA A 575 -9.80 -38.74 11.42
C ALA A 575 -11.10 -39.33 12.00
N GLY A 576 -12.01 -38.48 12.47
CA GLY A 576 -13.32 -38.89 12.98
C GLY A 576 -14.21 -39.52 11.90
N LEU A 577 -14.28 -38.93 10.71
CA LEU A 577 -15.05 -39.46 9.58
C LEU A 577 -14.51 -40.84 9.14
N LEU A 578 -13.19 -40.98 9.05
CA LEU A 578 -12.53 -42.24 8.71
C LEU A 578 -12.76 -43.31 9.78
N ALA A 579 -12.77 -42.95 11.05
CA ALA A 579 -13.10 -43.87 12.14
C ALA A 579 -14.53 -44.44 11.99
N VAL A 580 -15.50 -43.59 11.62
CA VAL A 580 -16.89 -43.99 11.36
C VAL A 580 -16.98 -44.91 10.14
N VAL A 581 -16.33 -44.54 9.04
CA VAL A 581 -16.32 -45.34 7.80
C VAL A 581 -15.64 -46.69 8.02
N PHE A 582 -14.48 -46.70 8.67
CA PHE A 582 -13.74 -47.91 9.02
C PHE A 582 -14.56 -48.83 9.93
N THR A 583 -15.15 -48.29 10.99
CA THR A 583 -15.99 -49.08 11.91
C THR A 583 -17.20 -49.65 11.20
N SER A 584 -17.83 -48.90 10.30
CA SER A 584 -18.94 -49.39 9.49
C SER A 584 -18.50 -50.53 8.57
N ALA A 585 -17.38 -50.36 7.86
CA ALA A 585 -16.84 -51.35 6.95
C ALA A 585 -16.47 -52.66 7.66
N ILE A 586 -15.76 -52.59 8.79
CA ILE A 586 -15.33 -53.78 9.53
C ILE A 586 -16.50 -54.51 10.20
N MET A 587 -17.51 -53.76 10.65
CA MET A 587 -18.74 -54.35 11.18
C MET A 587 -19.50 -55.10 10.09
N ILE A 588 -19.60 -54.52 8.89
CA ILE A 588 -20.26 -55.17 7.74
C ILE A 588 -19.49 -56.39 7.25
N LEU A 589 -18.15 -56.33 7.19
CA LEU A 589 -17.33 -57.42 6.65
C LEU A 589 -17.16 -58.58 7.64
N ASP A 590 -16.74 -58.30 8.87
CA ASP A 590 -16.37 -59.36 9.83
C ASP A 590 -17.51 -59.68 10.81
N HIS A 591 -18.12 -58.66 11.42
CA HIS A 591 -19.08 -58.87 12.52
C HIS A 591 -20.46 -59.31 12.03
N SER A 592 -20.83 -58.98 10.78
CA SER A 592 -22.09 -59.45 10.18
C SER A 592 -22.17 -60.98 10.10
N THR A 593 -21.04 -61.65 9.84
CA THR A 593 -20.94 -63.11 9.76
C THR A 593 -21.26 -63.75 11.11
N LEU A 594 -20.67 -63.21 12.19
CA LEU A 594 -20.90 -63.63 13.57
C LEU A 594 -22.37 -63.42 13.96
N PHE A 595 -22.95 -62.26 13.65
CA PHE A 595 -24.35 -61.98 13.97
C PHE A 595 -25.33 -62.87 13.20
N SER A 596 -25.04 -63.16 11.93
CA SER A 596 -25.83 -64.07 11.09
C SER A 596 -25.83 -65.49 11.65
N THR A 597 -24.67 -66.00 12.08
CA THR A 597 -24.56 -67.33 12.72
C THR A 597 -25.22 -67.38 14.10
N LEU A 598 -25.09 -66.33 14.91
CA LEU A 598 -25.77 -66.24 16.21
C LEU A 598 -27.29 -66.21 16.06
N LYS A 599 -27.81 -65.51 15.04
CA LYS A 599 -29.24 -65.51 14.70
C LYS A 599 -29.70 -66.90 14.22
N TYR A 600 -28.90 -67.56 13.38
CA TYR A 600 -29.17 -68.91 12.91
C TYR A 600 -29.24 -69.94 14.06
N LEU A 601 -28.23 -69.96 14.94
CA LEU A 601 -28.18 -70.86 16.10
C LEU A 601 -29.35 -70.60 17.07
N LYS A 602 -29.77 -69.35 17.24
CA LYS A 602 -30.94 -69.00 18.06
C LYS A 602 -32.24 -69.52 17.43
N ARG A 603 -32.39 -69.48 16.10
CA ARG A 603 -33.57 -70.04 15.41
C ARG A 603 -33.62 -71.57 15.50
N ALA A 604 -32.47 -72.24 15.52
CA ALA A 604 -32.37 -73.69 15.65
C ALA A 604 -32.69 -74.19 17.08
N GLY A 605 -32.35 -73.42 18.12
CA GLY A 605 -32.77 -73.69 19.51
C GLY A 605 -34.21 -73.23 19.74
N LYS A 606 -35.17 -74.16 19.77
CA LYS A 606 -36.62 -73.91 19.90
C LYS A 606 -37.02 -73.05 21.13
N GLU A 607 -36.92 -71.73 21.05
CA GLU A 607 -37.51 -70.80 22.03
C GLU A 607 -38.68 -70.01 21.39
N LYS A 608 -39.91 -70.25 21.88
CA LYS A 608 -41.07 -69.40 21.57
C LYS A 608 -40.95 -68.10 22.37
N VAL A 609 -40.70 -66.97 21.69
CA VAL A 609 -40.48 -65.68 22.34
C VAL A 609 -41.56 -64.65 21.96
N SER A 610 -42.09 -63.94 22.97
CA SER A 610 -43.09 -62.85 22.89
C SER A 610 -42.61 -61.65 22.04
N ARG A 611 -43.54 -60.93 21.38
CA ARG A 611 -43.27 -59.79 20.48
C ARG A 611 -42.37 -58.70 21.10
N TRP A 612 -42.48 -58.43 22.40
CA TRP A 612 -41.66 -57.41 23.10
C TRP A 612 -40.20 -57.84 23.32
N LYS A 613 -39.94 -59.15 23.48
CA LYS A 613 -38.58 -59.69 23.58
C LYS A 613 -37.86 -59.83 22.23
N ARG A 614 -38.53 -59.54 21.10
CA ARG A 614 -37.88 -59.39 19.78
C ARG A 614 -37.19 -58.04 19.60
N LEU A 615 -37.72 -56.97 20.22
CA LEU A 615 -37.09 -55.64 20.16
C LEU A 615 -35.81 -55.59 21.02
N LEU A 616 -35.78 -56.33 22.13
CA LEU A 616 -34.59 -56.57 22.96
C LEU A 616 -33.90 -57.89 22.59
N ASP A 617 -33.73 -58.20 21.30
CA ASP A 617 -32.93 -59.37 20.95
C ASP A 617 -31.47 -59.16 21.42
N PRO A 618 -30.88 -60.12 22.12
CA PRO A 618 -29.52 -60.00 22.66
C PRO A 618 -28.46 -59.83 21.56
N VAL A 619 -28.78 -60.18 20.30
CA VAL A 619 -27.90 -59.96 19.15
C VAL A 619 -27.85 -58.47 18.77
N TYR A 620 -28.97 -57.73 18.85
CA TYR A 620 -28.99 -56.29 18.60
C TYR A 620 -28.24 -55.53 19.69
N ILE A 621 -28.43 -55.93 20.96
CA ILE A 621 -27.74 -55.33 22.10
C ILE A 621 -26.23 -55.58 21.99
N LEU A 622 -25.82 -56.80 21.70
CA LEU A 622 -24.41 -57.15 21.51
C LEU A 622 -23.79 -56.42 20.31
N GLY A 623 -24.52 -56.31 19.20
CA GLY A 623 -24.09 -55.53 18.03
C GLY A 623 -23.91 -54.04 18.33
N GLY A 624 -24.87 -53.44 19.05
CA GLY A 624 -24.79 -52.04 19.48
C GLY A 624 -23.63 -51.77 20.44
N ILE A 625 -23.45 -52.62 21.46
CA ILE A 625 -22.33 -52.48 22.40
C ILE A 625 -20.99 -52.59 21.66
N LEU A 626 -20.83 -53.56 20.76
CA LEU A 626 -19.61 -53.70 19.98
C LEU A 626 -19.34 -52.51 19.07
N GLY A 627 -20.37 -52.01 18.38
CA GLY A 627 -20.24 -50.81 17.54
C GLY A 627 -19.84 -49.58 18.36
N ALA A 628 -20.42 -49.41 19.56
CA ALA A 628 -20.07 -48.33 20.47
C ALA A 628 -18.62 -48.44 20.98
N VAL A 629 -18.18 -49.64 21.35
CA VAL A 629 -16.82 -49.89 21.86
C VAL A 629 -15.78 -49.70 20.75
N ILE A 630 -16.00 -50.27 19.56
CA ILE A 630 -15.04 -50.15 18.45
C ILE A 630 -14.93 -48.68 18.01
N LEU A 631 -16.06 -48.01 17.74
CA LEU A 631 -16.02 -46.63 17.27
C LEU A 631 -15.47 -45.69 18.35
N GLY A 632 -15.92 -45.84 19.60
CA GLY A 632 -15.44 -45.01 20.71
C GLY A 632 -13.95 -45.17 20.97
N ALA A 633 -13.44 -46.40 20.92
CA ALA A 633 -12.02 -46.69 21.09
C ALA A 633 -11.19 -46.13 19.93
N VAL A 634 -11.57 -46.41 18.68
CA VAL A 634 -10.84 -45.89 17.50
C VAL A 634 -10.85 -44.37 17.50
N TYR A 635 -11.99 -43.73 17.77
CA TYR A 635 -12.12 -42.27 17.80
C TYR A 635 -11.23 -41.62 18.87
N SER A 636 -11.21 -42.18 20.09
CA SER A 636 -10.39 -41.67 21.18
C SER A 636 -8.90 -41.89 20.95
N LEU A 637 -8.51 -43.04 20.38
CA LEU A 637 -7.12 -43.39 20.13
C LEU A 637 -6.54 -42.68 18.90
N SER A 638 -7.37 -42.34 17.91
CA SER A 638 -6.94 -41.62 16.71
C SER A 638 -6.82 -40.11 16.91
N GLY A 639 -7.12 -39.58 18.10
CA GLY A 639 -7.14 -38.14 18.37
C GLY A 639 -8.22 -37.38 17.60
N ALA A 640 -9.31 -38.05 17.20
CA ALA A 640 -10.36 -37.42 16.43
C ALA A 640 -11.18 -36.44 17.28
N GLN A 641 -11.54 -35.30 16.68
CA GLN A 641 -12.39 -34.27 17.31
C GLN A 641 -13.30 -33.70 16.23
N ILE A 642 -14.57 -34.11 16.23
CA ILE A 642 -15.60 -33.52 15.37
C ILE A 642 -16.29 -32.39 16.17
N PRO A 643 -16.31 -31.14 15.65
CA PRO A 643 -16.99 -30.03 16.30
C PRO A 643 -18.44 -30.37 16.63
N TYR A 644 -18.91 -29.90 17.78
CA TYR A 644 -20.26 -30.16 18.30
C TYR A 644 -20.60 -31.62 18.61
N MET A 645 -19.65 -32.56 18.46
CA MET A 645 -19.85 -33.97 18.80
C MET A 645 -19.04 -34.36 20.04
N SER A 646 -19.74 -34.63 21.14
CA SER A 646 -19.11 -35.22 22.33
C SER A 646 -18.79 -36.70 22.10
N LEU A 647 -17.86 -37.25 22.89
CA LEU A 647 -17.55 -38.68 22.91
C LEU A 647 -18.82 -39.55 23.12
N SER A 648 -19.78 -39.05 23.89
CA SER A 648 -21.09 -39.69 24.10
C SER A 648 -21.92 -39.76 22.82
N SER A 649 -21.88 -38.72 21.99
CA SER A 649 -22.61 -38.67 20.72
C SER A 649 -22.03 -39.66 19.72
N ILE A 650 -20.70 -39.82 19.70
CA ILE A 650 -20.01 -40.76 18.80
C ILE A 650 -20.21 -42.21 19.23
N THR A 651 -20.15 -42.49 20.53
CA THR A 651 -20.49 -43.83 21.04
C THR A 651 -21.95 -44.19 20.74
N LEU A 652 -22.87 -43.22 20.76
CA LEU A 652 -24.26 -43.41 20.32
C LEU A 652 -24.35 -43.71 18.81
N ILE A 653 -23.60 -43.01 17.96
CA ILE A 653 -23.51 -43.32 16.52
C ILE A 653 -23.00 -44.75 16.31
N GLY A 654 -21.95 -45.15 17.03
CA GLY A 654 -21.39 -46.50 16.98
C GLY A 654 -22.42 -47.54 17.40
N LEU A 655 -23.22 -47.25 18.43
CA LEU A 655 -24.33 -48.08 18.86
C LEU A 655 -25.38 -48.26 17.76
N ILE A 656 -25.78 -47.18 17.10
CA ILE A 656 -26.75 -47.22 15.99
C ILE A 656 -26.21 -48.04 14.82
N ILE A 657 -24.97 -47.80 14.40
CA ILE A 657 -24.29 -48.56 13.33
C ILE A 657 -24.27 -50.04 13.69
N GLY A 658 -23.92 -50.38 14.92
CA GLY A 658 -23.87 -51.76 15.39
C GLY A 658 -25.23 -52.46 15.38
N ILE A 659 -26.30 -51.78 15.79
CA ILE A 659 -27.67 -52.30 15.71
C ILE A 659 -28.11 -52.50 14.26
N LEU A 660 -27.82 -51.54 13.37
CA LEU A 660 -28.16 -51.63 11.95
C LEU A 660 -27.47 -52.81 11.28
N VAL A 661 -26.16 -52.98 11.51
CA VAL A 661 -25.40 -54.12 10.98
C VAL A 661 -25.95 -55.43 11.54
N ALA A 662 -26.24 -55.51 12.84
CA ALA A 662 -26.88 -56.69 13.41
C ALA A 662 -28.24 -56.99 12.76
N CYS A 663 -29.02 -55.96 12.39
CA CYS A 663 -30.30 -56.11 11.68
C CYS A 663 -30.13 -56.72 10.30
N PHE A 664 -29.24 -56.15 9.51
CA PHE A 664 -28.99 -56.56 8.14
C PHE A 664 -27.95 -57.68 7.99
N ALA A 665 -27.47 -58.26 9.09
CA ALA A 665 -26.47 -59.32 9.09
C ALA A 665 -26.78 -60.48 8.14
N GLU A 666 -28.03 -60.97 8.14
CA GLU A 666 -28.48 -62.05 7.24
C GLU A 666 -28.48 -61.66 5.76
N ARG A 667 -28.54 -60.35 5.45
CA ARG A 667 -28.47 -59.81 4.09
C ARG A 667 -27.03 -59.55 3.65
N PHE A 668 -26.16 -59.13 4.57
CA PHE A 668 -24.76 -58.84 4.27
C PHE A 668 -23.91 -60.10 4.18
N SER A 669 -24.11 -61.07 5.07
CA SER A 669 -23.43 -62.37 5.05
C SER A 669 -24.41 -63.49 5.43
N PRO A 670 -25.13 -64.06 4.46
CA PRO A 670 -26.03 -65.17 4.71
C PRO A 670 -25.23 -66.44 5.02
N VAL A 671 -25.62 -67.14 6.08
CA VAL A 671 -25.00 -68.42 6.46
C VAL A 671 -25.70 -69.56 5.71
N ASN A 672 -24.93 -70.46 5.09
CA ASN A 672 -25.49 -71.63 4.42
C ASN A 672 -25.99 -72.65 5.46
N ALA A 673 -27.31 -72.67 5.69
CA ALA A 673 -27.95 -73.53 6.66
C ALA A 673 -27.62 -75.03 6.44
N LYS A 674 -27.45 -75.48 5.18
CA LYS A 674 -27.17 -76.89 4.88
C LYS A 674 -25.77 -77.30 5.35
N GLU A 675 -24.78 -76.43 5.16
CA GLU A 675 -23.39 -76.69 5.55
C GLU A 675 -23.23 -76.66 7.08
N VAL A 676 -23.88 -75.69 7.73
CA VAL A 676 -23.86 -75.60 9.20
C VAL A 676 -24.59 -76.80 9.84
N MET A 677 -25.73 -77.24 9.30
CA MET A 677 -26.38 -78.47 9.78
C MET A 677 -25.53 -79.72 9.54
N ALA A 678 -24.86 -79.83 8.38
CA ALA A 678 -23.96 -80.93 8.09
C ALA A 678 -22.80 -81.00 9.08
N GLY A 679 -22.17 -79.86 9.39
CA GLY A 679 -21.12 -79.77 10.42
C GLY A 679 -21.61 -80.18 11.81
N GLN A 680 -22.82 -79.77 12.20
CA GLN A 680 -23.43 -80.19 13.47
C GLN A 680 -23.74 -81.70 13.50
N ALA A 681 -24.20 -82.27 12.38
CA ALA A 681 -24.48 -83.71 12.26
C ALA A 681 -23.21 -84.56 12.31
N LEU A 682 -22.07 -84.01 11.87
CA LEU A 682 -20.74 -84.62 11.98
C LEU A 682 -20.13 -84.53 13.39
N GLY A 683 -20.84 -83.91 14.35
CA GLY A 683 -20.38 -83.77 15.73
C GLY A 683 -19.32 -82.69 15.93
N LEU A 684 -19.12 -81.80 14.95
CA LEU A 684 -18.18 -80.68 15.10
C LEU A 684 -18.67 -79.72 16.18
N SER A 685 -17.73 -79.23 16.99
CA SER A 685 -18.02 -78.17 17.97
C SER A 685 -18.42 -76.87 17.27
N ASN A 686 -19.15 -75.98 17.97
CA ASN A 686 -19.59 -74.71 17.38
C ASN A 686 -18.41 -73.83 16.93
N VAL A 687 -17.24 -73.99 17.56
CA VAL A 687 -16.00 -73.29 17.19
C VAL A 687 -15.42 -73.85 15.90
N GLN A 688 -15.38 -75.17 15.75
CA GLN A 688 -14.92 -75.83 14.51
C GLN A 688 -15.84 -75.49 13.35
N ILE A 689 -17.16 -75.45 13.56
CA ILE A 689 -18.11 -75.02 12.51
C ILE A 689 -17.84 -73.57 12.10
N MET A 690 -17.54 -72.68 13.05
CA MET A 690 -17.22 -71.29 12.74
C MET A 690 -15.91 -71.18 11.94
N ARG A 691 -14.85 -71.91 12.34
CA ARG A 691 -13.53 -71.87 11.69
C ARG A 691 -13.49 -72.58 10.34
N GLU A 692 -14.15 -73.71 10.19
CA GLU A 692 -14.02 -74.56 8.99
C GLU A 692 -15.10 -74.30 7.96
N ILE A 693 -16.29 -73.83 8.38
CA ILE A 693 -17.46 -73.75 7.50
C ILE A 693 -17.90 -72.30 7.30
N VAL A 694 -18.12 -71.55 8.39
CA VAL A 694 -18.75 -70.22 8.31
C VAL A 694 -17.76 -69.11 7.91
N ILE A 695 -16.61 -69.01 8.58
CA ILE A 695 -15.61 -67.96 8.27
C ILE A 695 -15.06 -68.11 6.84
N PRO A 696 -14.70 -69.32 6.34
CA PRO A 696 -14.17 -69.47 4.99
C PRO A 696 -15.19 -69.21 3.87
N SER A 697 -16.48 -69.46 4.13
CA SER A 697 -17.58 -69.17 3.19
C SER A 697 -18.07 -67.73 3.25
N SER A 698 -17.57 -66.94 4.21
CA SER A 698 -17.92 -65.53 4.37
C SER A 698 -17.08 -64.59 3.49
N ARG A 699 -17.41 -63.30 3.50
CA ARG A 699 -16.67 -62.28 2.73
C ARG A 699 -15.23 -62.16 3.26
N PRO A 700 -14.25 -61.83 2.40
CA PRO A 700 -12.87 -61.63 2.85
C PRO A 700 -12.80 -60.46 3.83
N GLY A 701 -12.45 -60.75 5.09
CA GLY A 701 -12.26 -59.79 6.18
C GLY A 701 -11.13 -60.22 7.13
N LEU A 702 -10.89 -59.45 8.20
CA LEU A 702 -9.82 -59.74 9.16
C LEU A 702 -10.01 -61.10 9.84
N MET A 703 -11.26 -61.50 10.05
CA MET A 703 -11.58 -62.79 10.65
C MET A 703 -11.16 -63.97 9.75
N ASN A 704 -11.28 -63.83 8.43
CA ASN A 704 -10.83 -64.85 7.48
C ASN A 704 -9.29 -64.96 7.48
N PHE A 705 -8.59 -63.83 7.49
CA PHE A 705 -7.12 -63.82 7.54
C PHE A 705 -6.56 -64.48 8.81
N LEU A 706 -7.09 -64.14 9.98
CA LEU A 706 -6.69 -64.74 11.26
C LEU A 706 -7.01 -66.23 11.35
N ASN A 707 -8.03 -66.68 10.62
CA ASN A 707 -8.51 -68.05 10.67
C ASN A 707 -7.73 -69.00 9.75
N ARG A 708 -7.06 -68.51 8.69
CA ARG A 708 -6.26 -69.32 7.76
C ARG A 708 -5.20 -70.18 8.44
N TRP A 709 -4.65 -69.74 9.57
CA TRP A 709 -3.58 -70.46 10.28
C TRP A 709 -4.10 -71.42 11.35
N LYS A 710 -5.43 -71.47 11.53
CA LYS A 710 -6.11 -72.27 12.56
C LYS A 710 -7.05 -73.32 11.97
N GLN A 711 -7.11 -73.42 10.64
CA GLN A 711 -7.81 -74.48 9.92
C GLN A 711 -7.06 -75.80 10.14
N GLN A 712 -7.80 -76.83 10.53
CA GLN A 712 -7.30 -78.18 10.76
C GLN A 712 -7.63 -79.12 9.60
N PHE A 713 -8.52 -78.71 8.68
CA PHE A 713 -9.02 -79.50 7.56
C PHE A 713 -8.80 -78.82 6.21
#